data_AF-A0A832R193-F1
#
_entry.id   AF-A0A832R193-F1
#
_cell.length_a   1.000
_cell.length_b   1.000
_cell.length_c   1.000
_cell.angle_alpha   90.00
_cell.angle_beta   90.00
_cell.angle_gamma   90.00
#
_symmetry.space_group_name_H-M   'P 1'
#
loop_
_entity.id
_entity.type
_entity.pdbx_description
1 polymer ?
#
loop_
_entity_poly.entity_id
_entity_poly.type
_entity_poly.pdbx_seq_one_letter_code
_entity_poly.pdbx_strand_id
1 'polypeptide(L)'
;MFRNLVVVLSLMALIWLGCAQDAEPCRSFEPSYCSDGVWHTCDAAPNEATGTWKTQRCGEQSICRDDDGCKAVICDVGETSCNDDMTAKAICADYGTAWRYEQCPGVCLDGTCRSQACTPDTRQCRAGTNTVLECKFPGVEWTEVEKCAAGKACQDGECRDVVCKAMQTRCFDSSVVERCLDSGTGWVATRCESFEICLESKCQQVICDPDEIRCSPNFKDIEKCNEFGTKWISVSTCDGNNACSEESLQCQPIICEAGKFGCSPDYRVQRRCSPSGTGWDIEIECSEKKACHLGSCYPITCEAGTTFCGKVPSEVMQCNESGTVSELAFTCTEDQSCNGGQCIDAWSPLGELVELGASSGTVSITPGKYALAVFNLSSSTGTMTFPLRATGNILTTKSAPTLPDDDELPWMPLPKVLPVPPLPDVPPKVVTNQAPMALPSVGDKRYFHMAGSYGRTVRVEAELRAQEAGFHIWEDTNSSASGTRMTETSLNQMVGLIKSRVLPRVTGLYGQPTDVDGNGRVDFFFTPRLPSDSAAAYVWPINFYSNIYGMSDYDYGEIVYSLPPSRSYQHDYVASVVAHELSHLVAIGNRIAPWLSNPTNIPDCKIQSELYVEEGLAELGASYTGLNDMYFARFALSRPHMWRLEAFLTNNYYNDYDAGVVHYGLGSIVLAFLMQQSGGLEVDHLGRIIDHGGRTYLQSIISGDCGQTRLNSPSNPRLSFPNWWKDLAGAMLMTTLQAPGVLGSRTTPDHLKFEGATPDPLFDGDNGIPLYGSGTVSNLKRKNWSDRPTSMLKGGISFLTMQVGDGGAELRVTDNQSGVYIVRIAE
;
A
#
# COMPACT_ATOMS: atom_id res chain seq x y z
N MET A 1 -10.27 4.35 -45.70
CA MET A 1 -10.92 3.19 -46.35
C MET A 1 -12.06 2.72 -45.45
N PHE A 2 -13.24 2.66 -46.05
CA PHE A 2 -14.59 2.23 -45.63
C PHE A 2 -14.84 1.48 -44.29
N ARG A 3 -15.86 1.99 -43.59
CA ARG A 3 -16.82 1.30 -42.69
C ARG A 3 -17.57 0.17 -43.43
N ASN A 4 -17.93 -0.93 -42.74
CA ASN A 4 -19.27 -1.60 -42.74
C ASN A 4 -19.29 -3.03 -42.16
N LEU A 5 -20.52 -3.50 -41.85
CA LEU A 5 -21.06 -4.84 -41.47
C LEU A 5 -21.15 -5.16 -39.96
N VAL A 6 -22.30 -5.31 -39.26
CA VAL A 6 -23.71 -5.72 -39.51
C VAL A 6 -23.95 -7.24 -39.70
N VAL A 7 -24.44 -7.87 -38.62
CA VAL A 7 -25.56 -8.84 -38.45
C VAL A 7 -25.47 -10.27 -39.02
N VAL A 8 -25.63 -11.29 -38.15
CA VAL A 8 -26.51 -12.48 -38.33
C VAL A 8 -27.07 -12.95 -36.96
N LEU A 9 -28.39 -13.16 -36.90
CA LEU A 9 -29.23 -13.68 -35.81
C LEU A 9 -29.44 -15.21 -35.92
N SER A 10 -29.79 -15.88 -34.81
CA SER A 10 -30.53 -17.16 -34.82
C SER A 10 -31.40 -17.29 -33.56
N LEU A 11 -32.71 -17.41 -33.75
CA LEU A 11 -33.75 -17.58 -32.73
C LEU A 11 -34.76 -18.62 -33.25
N MET A 12 -35.28 -19.45 -32.34
CA MET A 12 -36.18 -20.59 -32.55
C MET A 12 -37.62 -20.22 -32.97
N ALA A 13 -38.22 -21.13 -33.77
CA ALA A 13 -39.63 -21.60 -33.84
C ALA A 13 -40.83 -20.69 -34.23
N LEU A 14 -41.60 -21.14 -35.23
CA LEU A 14 -42.95 -20.72 -35.73
C LEU A 14 -44.04 -21.74 -35.23
N ILE A 15 -45.24 -21.42 -34.69
CA ILE A 15 -46.54 -20.94 -35.29
C ILE A 15 -47.17 -22.02 -36.23
N TRP A 16 -48.42 -22.59 -36.15
CA TRP A 16 -49.79 -22.10 -35.89
C TRP A 16 -50.93 -23.20 -35.75
N LEU A 17 -52.21 -22.76 -35.56
CA LEU A 17 -53.52 -23.48 -35.43
C LEU A 17 -54.19 -24.00 -36.75
N GLY A 18 -55.08 -25.03 -36.67
CA GLY A 18 -56.46 -25.02 -37.25
C GLY A 18 -56.98 -26.08 -38.31
N CYS A 19 -57.84 -27.03 -37.87
CA CYS A 19 -59.04 -27.77 -38.46
C CYS A 19 -59.16 -28.49 -39.85
N ALA A 20 -59.66 -29.76 -39.79
CA ALA A 20 -60.58 -30.59 -40.62
C ALA A 20 -60.30 -30.87 -42.13
N GLN A 21 -59.96 -32.11 -42.56
CA GLN A 21 -60.71 -33.39 -42.75
C GLN A 21 -61.21 -33.61 -44.19
N ASP A 22 -60.45 -34.40 -44.95
CA ASP A 22 -60.94 -35.35 -45.96
C ASP A 22 -60.30 -36.71 -45.63
N ALA A 23 -61.12 -37.77 -45.56
CA ALA A 23 -60.81 -39.05 -44.94
C ALA A 23 -59.61 -39.74 -45.59
N GLU A 24 -58.53 -39.83 -44.82
CA GLU A 24 -57.29 -40.48 -45.22
C GLU A 24 -57.49 -41.99 -45.39
N PRO A 25 -56.92 -42.61 -46.45
CA PRO A 25 -56.90 -44.05 -46.57
C PRO A 25 -56.09 -44.67 -45.42
N CYS A 26 -56.60 -45.76 -44.84
CA CYS A 26 -55.97 -46.42 -43.70
C CYS A 26 -54.69 -47.16 -44.11
N ARG A 27 -53.68 -47.15 -43.25
CA ARG A 27 -52.42 -47.85 -43.52
C ARG A 27 -52.46 -49.25 -42.91
N SER A 28 -51.75 -50.20 -43.51
CA SER A 28 -51.77 -51.64 -43.16
C SER A 28 -51.39 -52.00 -41.72
N PHE A 29 -50.98 -51.05 -40.89
CA PHE A 29 -50.60 -51.26 -39.49
C PHE A 29 -51.50 -50.54 -38.48
N GLU A 30 -52.58 -49.87 -38.92
CA GLU A 30 -53.50 -49.22 -37.99
C GLU A 30 -54.42 -50.26 -37.34
N PRO A 31 -54.45 -50.35 -35.99
CA PRO A 31 -55.27 -51.31 -35.26
C PRO A 31 -56.76 -51.01 -35.42
N SER A 32 -57.56 -52.06 -35.27
CA SER A 32 -59.02 -51.93 -35.26
C SER A 32 -59.48 -51.17 -34.01
N TYR A 33 -60.55 -50.39 -34.11
CA TYR A 33 -61.04 -49.57 -32.99
C TYR A 33 -62.57 -49.43 -33.03
N CYS A 34 -63.20 -49.19 -31.88
CA CYS A 34 -64.63 -48.87 -31.80
C CYS A 34 -64.82 -47.35 -31.84
N SER A 35 -65.76 -46.90 -32.67
CA SER A 35 -66.25 -45.54 -32.63
C SER A 35 -67.77 -45.54 -32.76
N ASP A 36 -68.45 -44.88 -31.83
CA ASP A 36 -69.91 -44.76 -31.78
C ASP A 36 -70.68 -46.09 -31.90
N GLY A 37 -70.21 -47.12 -31.19
CA GLY A 37 -70.83 -48.45 -31.16
C GLY A 37 -70.61 -49.27 -32.44
N VAL A 38 -69.72 -48.80 -33.32
CA VAL A 38 -69.32 -49.44 -34.55
C VAL A 38 -67.84 -49.83 -34.46
N TRP A 39 -67.53 -51.08 -34.75
CA TRP A 39 -66.19 -51.61 -34.81
C TRP A 39 -65.59 -51.38 -36.20
N HIS A 40 -64.44 -50.70 -36.27
CA HIS A 40 -63.72 -50.36 -37.50
C HIS A 40 -62.49 -51.27 -37.66
N THR A 41 -62.30 -51.84 -38.85
CA THR A 41 -61.17 -52.73 -39.22
C THR A 41 -60.60 -52.31 -40.58
N CYS A 42 -59.29 -52.09 -40.70
CA CYS A 42 -58.66 -51.69 -41.96
C CYS A 42 -58.45 -52.90 -42.88
N ASP A 43 -58.85 -52.81 -44.16
CA ASP A 43 -58.80 -53.92 -45.12
C ASP A 43 -57.50 -53.98 -45.97
N ALA A 44 -56.56 -53.06 -45.76
CA ALA A 44 -55.30 -53.02 -46.51
C ALA A 44 -54.55 -54.37 -46.50
N ALA A 45 -54.31 -54.95 -47.69
CA ALA A 45 -53.52 -56.17 -47.84
C ALA A 45 -52.06 -55.92 -47.41
N PRO A 46 -51.33 -56.90 -46.85
CA PRO A 46 -50.04 -56.69 -46.15
C PRO A 46 -48.92 -56.01 -46.98
N ASN A 47 -49.08 -55.93 -48.31
CA ASN A 47 -48.08 -55.39 -49.24
C ASN A 47 -48.55 -54.12 -49.98
N GLU A 48 -49.72 -53.57 -49.63
CA GLU A 48 -50.22 -52.30 -50.19
C GLU A 48 -50.15 -51.18 -49.14
N ALA A 49 -49.67 -49.99 -49.55
CA ALA A 49 -49.39 -48.89 -48.62
C ALA A 49 -50.65 -48.22 -48.04
N THR A 50 -51.83 -48.48 -48.62
CA THR A 50 -53.09 -47.83 -48.30
C THR A 50 -54.28 -48.75 -48.60
N GLY A 51 -55.24 -48.86 -47.67
CA GLY A 51 -56.52 -49.55 -47.86
C GLY A 51 -57.71 -48.75 -47.32
N THR A 52 -58.87 -49.39 -47.22
CA THR A 52 -60.13 -48.76 -46.76
C THR A 52 -60.66 -49.39 -45.48
N TRP A 53 -61.25 -48.58 -44.59
CA TRP A 53 -61.87 -49.05 -43.35
C TRP A 53 -63.19 -49.82 -43.62
N LYS A 54 -63.37 -50.99 -43.00
CA LYS A 54 -64.62 -51.75 -42.89
C LYS A 54 -65.23 -51.57 -41.50
N THR A 55 -66.56 -51.49 -41.43
CA THR A 55 -67.28 -51.20 -40.18
C THR A 55 -68.36 -52.24 -39.84
N GLN A 56 -68.52 -52.58 -38.54
CA GLN A 56 -69.57 -53.47 -38.01
C GLN A 56 -70.20 -52.89 -36.73
N ARG A 57 -71.52 -52.69 -36.68
CA ARG A 57 -72.22 -52.12 -35.51
C ARG A 57 -72.64 -53.19 -34.50
N CYS A 58 -72.41 -52.96 -33.20
CA CYS A 58 -72.78 -53.88 -32.12
C CYS A 58 -74.29 -53.87 -31.81
N GLY A 59 -74.86 -55.04 -31.48
CA GLY A 59 -76.30 -55.20 -31.19
C GLY A 59 -76.71 -54.65 -29.82
N GLU A 60 -78.01 -54.40 -29.60
CA GLU A 60 -78.56 -53.65 -28.44
C GLU A 60 -78.26 -54.25 -27.05
N GLN A 61 -77.85 -55.53 -26.96
CA GLN A 61 -77.42 -56.16 -25.69
C GLN A 61 -75.92 -56.45 -25.66
N SER A 62 -75.15 -55.76 -26.48
CA SER A 62 -73.70 -55.94 -26.59
C SER A 62 -72.97 -54.61 -26.63
N ILE A 63 -71.88 -54.49 -25.88
CA ILE A 63 -71.06 -53.28 -25.82
C ILE A 63 -69.81 -53.49 -26.68
N CYS A 64 -69.50 -52.50 -27.54
CA CYS A 64 -68.29 -52.48 -28.39
C CYS A 64 -67.07 -52.12 -27.53
N ARG A 65 -66.02 -52.94 -27.56
CA ARG A 65 -64.73 -52.63 -26.93
C ARG A 65 -63.59 -52.63 -27.94
N ASP A 66 -62.69 -51.66 -27.77
CA ASP A 66 -61.58 -51.35 -28.68
C ASP A 66 -60.61 -52.51 -28.95
N ASP A 67 -60.61 -53.55 -28.11
CA ASP A 67 -59.68 -54.68 -28.23
C ASP A 67 -60.38 -56.01 -28.56
N ASP A 68 -61.70 -56.09 -28.39
CA ASP A 68 -62.44 -57.35 -28.19
C ASP A 68 -63.75 -57.45 -28.99
N GLY A 69 -64.11 -56.40 -29.74
CA GLY A 69 -65.37 -56.33 -30.49
C GLY A 69 -66.61 -56.22 -29.58
N CYS A 70 -67.76 -56.73 -30.04
CA CYS A 70 -69.05 -56.61 -29.35
C CYS A 70 -69.29 -57.75 -28.34
N LYS A 71 -69.46 -57.48 -27.02
CA LYS A 71 -69.73 -58.49 -25.95
C LYS A 71 -71.05 -58.29 -25.18
N ALA A 72 -71.70 -59.40 -24.78
CA ALA A 72 -73.01 -59.41 -24.12
C ALA A 72 -73.00 -59.20 -22.59
N VAL A 73 -74.03 -58.54 -22.07
CA VAL A 73 -74.24 -58.21 -20.64
C VAL A 73 -75.01 -59.35 -19.92
N ILE A 74 -74.49 -59.86 -18.78
CA ILE A 74 -75.00 -61.03 -18.00
C ILE A 74 -75.49 -60.72 -16.56
N CYS A 75 -75.22 -59.54 -15.99
CA CYS A 75 -75.71 -59.10 -14.68
C CYS A 75 -75.78 -57.56 -14.61
N ASP A 76 -76.54 -57.02 -13.65
CA ASP A 76 -76.62 -55.57 -13.45
C ASP A 76 -75.39 -55.07 -12.69
N VAL A 77 -74.64 -54.14 -13.29
CA VAL A 77 -73.39 -53.61 -12.73
C VAL A 77 -73.61 -53.13 -11.30
N GLY A 78 -72.87 -53.71 -10.35
CA GLY A 78 -72.89 -53.35 -8.95
C GLY A 78 -73.80 -54.20 -8.06
N GLU A 79 -74.58 -55.14 -8.59
CA GLU A 79 -75.33 -56.12 -7.77
C GLU A 79 -74.37 -56.94 -6.90
N THR A 80 -74.75 -57.29 -5.65
CA THR A 80 -73.87 -58.03 -4.72
C THR A 80 -74.55 -59.20 -4.01
N SER A 81 -73.83 -60.32 -3.85
CA SER A 81 -74.26 -61.54 -3.13
C SER A 81 -73.09 -62.12 -2.31
N CYS A 82 -73.31 -63.07 -1.40
CA CYS A 82 -72.22 -63.87 -0.82
C CYS A 82 -71.96 -65.11 -1.68
N ASN A 83 -70.72 -65.58 -1.70
CA ASN A 83 -70.41 -66.91 -2.23
C ASN A 83 -70.85 -68.00 -1.24
N ASP A 84 -70.91 -69.25 -1.74
CA ASP A 84 -71.53 -70.36 -1.01
C ASP A 84 -70.85 -70.74 0.33
N ASP A 85 -69.57 -70.40 0.51
CA ASP A 85 -68.82 -70.67 1.75
C ASP A 85 -68.82 -69.49 2.74
N MET A 86 -69.56 -68.42 2.44
CA MET A 86 -69.67 -67.21 3.25
C MET A 86 -68.31 -66.52 3.49
N THR A 87 -67.29 -66.77 2.67
CA THR A 87 -65.98 -66.14 2.84
C THR A 87 -65.78 -64.94 1.93
N ALA A 88 -66.62 -64.73 0.91
CA ALA A 88 -66.48 -63.64 -0.03
C ALA A 88 -67.82 -63.03 -0.49
N LYS A 89 -67.77 -61.74 -0.79
CA LYS A 89 -68.83 -60.97 -1.43
C LYS A 89 -68.63 -60.95 -2.94
N ALA A 90 -69.54 -61.52 -3.71
CA ALA A 90 -69.63 -61.38 -5.17
C ALA A 90 -70.21 -60.01 -5.54
N ILE A 91 -69.66 -59.34 -6.57
CA ILE A 91 -70.08 -58.03 -7.10
C ILE A 91 -70.10 -58.09 -8.63
N CYS A 92 -71.21 -57.75 -9.28
CA CYS A 92 -71.28 -57.72 -10.74
C CYS A 92 -70.45 -56.55 -11.32
N ALA A 93 -69.55 -56.83 -12.25
CA ALA A 93 -68.54 -55.91 -12.79
C ALA A 93 -68.51 -55.92 -14.35
N ASP A 94 -67.56 -55.19 -14.94
CA ASP A 94 -67.27 -55.15 -16.38
C ASP A 94 -68.49 -54.84 -17.27
N TYR A 95 -69.17 -53.72 -16.98
CA TYR A 95 -70.40 -53.31 -17.66
C TYR A 95 -71.49 -54.38 -17.68
N GLY A 96 -71.43 -55.28 -16.69
CA GLY A 96 -72.39 -56.34 -16.44
C GLY A 96 -72.01 -57.64 -17.12
N THR A 97 -70.81 -57.76 -17.67
CA THR A 97 -70.36 -58.95 -18.41
C THR A 97 -69.65 -60.01 -17.54
N ALA A 98 -69.39 -59.74 -16.25
CA ALA A 98 -68.72 -60.68 -15.33
C ALA A 98 -69.02 -60.42 -13.84
N TRP A 99 -68.85 -61.43 -12.97
CA TRP A 99 -68.85 -61.27 -11.50
C TRP A 99 -67.43 -61.19 -10.94
N ARG A 100 -67.21 -60.29 -9.99
CA ARG A 100 -65.97 -60.08 -9.24
C ARG A 100 -66.18 -60.44 -7.78
N TYR A 101 -65.32 -61.29 -7.21
CA TYR A 101 -65.43 -61.69 -5.80
C TYR A 101 -64.44 -60.91 -4.92
N GLU A 102 -64.92 -60.46 -3.77
CA GLU A 102 -64.17 -59.74 -2.75
C GLU A 102 -64.18 -60.55 -1.45
N GLN A 103 -62.99 -61.03 -1.03
CA GLN A 103 -62.85 -61.81 0.19
C GLN A 103 -63.23 -61.00 1.43
N CYS A 104 -64.09 -61.56 2.27
CA CYS A 104 -64.49 -60.99 3.53
C CYS A 104 -63.41 -61.22 4.59
N PRO A 105 -62.99 -60.18 5.33
CA PRO A 105 -62.08 -60.33 6.48
C PRO A 105 -62.61 -61.16 7.66
N GLY A 106 -63.80 -61.72 7.54
CA GLY A 106 -64.49 -62.51 8.56
C GLY A 106 -65.52 -63.39 7.88
N VAL A 107 -66.80 -63.19 8.18
CA VAL A 107 -67.91 -63.95 7.59
C VAL A 107 -68.82 -63.05 6.75
N CYS A 108 -69.19 -63.50 5.55
CA CYS A 108 -70.15 -62.87 4.65
C CYS A 108 -71.56 -63.30 5.05
N LEU A 109 -72.38 -62.37 5.52
CA LEU A 109 -73.79 -62.58 5.80
C LEU A 109 -74.60 -61.58 4.98
N ASP A 110 -75.56 -62.08 4.19
CA ASP A 110 -76.49 -61.28 3.38
C ASP A 110 -75.80 -60.27 2.45
N GLY A 111 -74.78 -60.71 1.71
CA GLY A 111 -74.00 -59.89 0.79
C GLY A 111 -73.06 -58.87 1.47
N THR A 112 -72.85 -58.97 2.79
CA THR A 112 -72.02 -58.03 3.57
C THR A 112 -71.00 -58.76 4.45
N CYS A 113 -69.74 -58.35 4.38
CA CYS A 113 -68.68 -58.87 5.23
C CYS A 113 -68.78 -58.31 6.67
N ARG A 114 -68.78 -59.19 7.68
CA ARG A 114 -68.67 -58.84 9.11
C ARG A 114 -67.43 -59.48 9.73
N SER A 115 -66.76 -58.76 10.62
CA SER A 115 -65.58 -59.25 11.34
C SER A 115 -65.98 -60.26 12.42
N GLN A 116 -65.25 -61.36 12.53
CA GLN A 116 -65.40 -62.32 13.62
C GLN A 116 -64.83 -61.71 14.91
N ALA A 117 -65.67 -61.54 15.93
CA ALA A 117 -65.28 -60.92 17.20
C ALA A 117 -64.53 -61.91 18.12
N CYS A 118 -64.73 -63.22 17.90
CA CYS A 118 -64.10 -64.26 18.69
C CYS A 118 -64.16 -65.63 18.02
N THR A 119 -63.23 -66.51 18.42
CA THR A 119 -63.28 -67.91 18.02
C THR A 119 -64.43 -68.60 18.76
N PRO A 120 -65.42 -69.18 18.06
CA PRO A 120 -66.52 -69.89 18.69
C PRO A 120 -66.04 -70.89 19.76
N ASP A 121 -66.76 -70.95 20.87
CA ASP A 121 -66.54 -71.82 22.03
C ASP A 121 -65.25 -71.59 22.84
N THR A 122 -64.49 -70.52 22.57
CA THR A 122 -63.35 -70.14 23.41
C THR A 122 -63.79 -69.41 24.68
N ARG A 123 -62.94 -69.44 25.73
CA ARG A 123 -63.14 -68.71 27.00
C ARG A 123 -62.02 -67.71 27.28
N GLN A 124 -62.35 -66.59 27.94
CA GLN A 124 -61.36 -65.61 28.38
C GLN A 124 -61.80 -64.87 29.65
N CYS A 125 -60.85 -64.30 30.39
CA CYS A 125 -61.15 -63.38 31.48
C CYS A 125 -61.52 -61.99 30.93
N ARG A 126 -62.62 -61.41 31.40
CA ARG A 126 -62.96 -60.02 31.09
C ARG A 126 -61.99 -59.08 31.80
N ALA A 127 -61.24 -58.30 31.02
CA ALA A 127 -60.31 -57.30 31.51
C ALA A 127 -60.96 -56.38 32.58
N GLY A 128 -60.26 -56.21 33.71
CA GLY A 128 -60.70 -55.36 34.82
C GLY A 128 -61.82 -55.95 35.69
N THR A 129 -62.30 -57.17 35.41
CA THR A 129 -63.29 -57.85 36.24
C THR A 129 -62.85 -59.26 36.59
N ASN A 130 -63.43 -59.80 37.66
CA ASN A 130 -63.14 -61.17 38.09
C ASN A 130 -64.10 -62.17 37.42
N THR A 131 -64.23 -62.13 36.08
CA THR A 131 -65.31 -62.83 35.33
C THR A 131 -64.77 -63.53 34.08
N VAL A 132 -65.24 -64.74 33.80
CA VAL A 132 -64.96 -65.55 32.61
C VAL A 132 -66.08 -65.37 31.56
N LEU A 133 -65.70 -65.19 30.29
CA LEU A 133 -66.56 -65.07 29.11
C LEU A 133 -66.41 -66.29 28.19
N GLU A 134 -67.43 -66.60 27.38
CA GLU A 134 -67.45 -67.64 26.34
C GLU A 134 -68.07 -67.11 25.02
N CYS A 135 -67.48 -67.42 23.86
CA CYS A 135 -67.91 -66.95 22.53
C CYS A 135 -68.88 -67.91 21.83
N LYS A 136 -69.99 -67.44 21.21
CA LYS A 136 -70.97 -68.32 20.50
C LYS A 136 -70.85 -68.28 18.97
N PHE A 137 -71.16 -69.39 18.27
CA PHE A 137 -71.14 -69.49 16.80
C PHE A 137 -72.16 -68.54 16.13
N PRO A 138 -71.82 -67.79 15.05
CA PRO A 138 -70.62 -67.90 14.20
C PRO A 138 -69.38 -67.11 14.67
N GLY A 139 -69.30 -66.70 15.94
CA GLY A 139 -68.12 -66.04 16.50
C GLY A 139 -68.22 -64.51 16.49
N VAL A 140 -69.45 -63.99 16.58
CA VAL A 140 -69.71 -62.54 16.50
C VAL A 140 -69.95 -61.89 17.85
N GLU A 141 -70.09 -62.64 18.95
CA GLU A 141 -70.26 -62.09 20.30
C GLU A 141 -69.77 -63.00 21.46
N TRP A 142 -69.36 -62.35 22.56
CA TRP A 142 -68.97 -62.96 23.84
C TRP A 142 -70.11 -62.90 24.87
N THR A 143 -70.28 -63.96 25.65
CA THR A 143 -71.27 -64.09 26.73
C THR A 143 -70.63 -64.42 28.07
N GLU A 144 -71.13 -63.87 29.18
CA GLU A 144 -70.61 -64.18 30.53
C GLU A 144 -71.02 -65.58 30.99
N VAL A 145 -70.07 -66.33 31.57
CA VAL A 145 -70.33 -67.70 32.05
C VAL A 145 -69.99 -67.94 33.53
N GLU A 146 -69.02 -67.23 34.12
CA GLU A 146 -68.62 -67.45 35.54
C GLU A 146 -67.97 -66.22 36.20
N LYS A 147 -68.18 -65.98 37.51
CA LYS A 147 -67.50 -64.93 38.30
C LYS A 147 -66.68 -65.54 39.45
N CYS A 148 -65.39 -65.22 39.52
CA CYS A 148 -64.44 -65.75 40.49
C CYS A 148 -64.67 -65.21 41.92
N ALA A 149 -64.51 -66.10 42.91
CA ALA A 149 -64.71 -65.81 44.34
C ALA A 149 -63.61 -64.91 44.94
N ALA A 150 -63.89 -64.31 46.10
CA ALA A 150 -62.92 -63.51 46.84
C ALA A 150 -61.65 -64.30 47.19
N GLY A 151 -60.48 -63.67 47.06
CA GLY A 151 -59.16 -64.32 47.20
C GLY A 151 -58.61 -64.95 45.92
N LYS A 152 -59.43 -65.03 44.86
CA LYS A 152 -59.04 -65.49 43.53
C LYS A 152 -59.10 -64.37 42.50
N ALA A 153 -58.21 -64.39 41.52
CA ALA A 153 -58.21 -63.56 40.34
C ALA A 153 -58.42 -64.42 39.09
N CYS A 154 -59.19 -63.92 38.13
CA CYS A 154 -59.33 -64.54 36.81
C CYS A 154 -58.00 -64.42 36.05
N GLN A 155 -57.38 -65.55 35.71
CA GLN A 155 -56.18 -65.64 34.90
C GLN A 155 -56.40 -66.73 33.84
N ASP A 156 -56.17 -66.38 32.57
CA ASP A 156 -56.27 -67.29 31.41
C ASP A 156 -57.61 -68.02 31.25
N GLY A 157 -58.71 -67.37 31.65
CA GLY A 157 -60.07 -67.93 31.58
C GLY A 157 -60.47 -68.78 32.79
N GLU A 158 -59.65 -68.82 33.85
CA GLU A 158 -59.89 -69.59 35.09
C GLU A 158 -59.65 -68.75 36.36
N CYS A 159 -60.26 -69.14 37.48
CA CYS A 159 -60.09 -68.44 38.77
C CYS A 159 -58.94 -69.03 39.62
N ARG A 160 -57.86 -68.26 39.88
CA ARG A 160 -56.64 -68.68 40.62
C ARG A 160 -56.32 -67.81 41.84
N ASP A 161 -55.56 -68.31 42.82
CA ASP A 161 -55.27 -67.60 44.08
C ASP A 161 -54.24 -66.45 43.94
N VAL A 162 -54.42 -65.37 44.71
CA VAL A 162 -53.50 -64.21 44.78
C VAL A 162 -52.39 -64.45 45.83
N VAL A 163 -51.11 -64.40 45.44
CA VAL A 163 -49.92 -64.74 46.26
C VAL A 163 -48.93 -63.58 46.49
N CYS A 164 -49.04 -62.46 45.77
CA CYS A 164 -48.21 -61.26 45.95
C CYS A 164 -48.95 -59.96 45.60
N LYS A 165 -48.43 -58.81 46.08
CA LYS A 165 -48.99 -57.50 45.70
C LYS A 165 -48.60 -57.21 44.25
N ALA A 166 -49.60 -57.06 43.39
CA ALA A 166 -49.41 -56.79 41.96
C ALA A 166 -48.32 -55.74 41.71
N MET A 167 -47.41 -56.05 40.77
CA MET A 167 -46.26 -55.23 40.36
C MET A 167 -45.16 -54.96 41.38
N GLN A 168 -45.22 -55.51 42.60
CA GLN A 168 -44.11 -55.38 43.56
C GLN A 168 -42.81 -55.95 42.97
N THR A 169 -41.66 -55.31 43.19
CA THR A 169 -40.33 -55.82 42.83
C THR A 169 -39.50 -56.21 44.06
N ARG A 170 -38.58 -57.16 43.91
CA ARG A 170 -37.58 -57.54 44.92
C ARG A 170 -36.32 -58.09 44.26
N CYS A 171 -35.17 -57.95 44.89
CA CYS A 171 -34.01 -58.75 44.51
C CYS A 171 -34.20 -60.18 45.03
N PHE A 172 -34.12 -61.15 44.13
CA PHE A 172 -34.09 -62.57 44.50
C PHE A 172 -32.68 -62.98 44.95
N ASP A 173 -31.68 -62.55 44.18
CA ASP A 173 -30.26 -62.61 44.51
C ASP A 173 -29.52 -61.40 43.91
N SER A 174 -28.18 -61.37 43.98
CA SER A 174 -27.36 -60.28 43.46
C SER A 174 -27.40 -60.11 41.94
N SER A 175 -28.04 -61.02 41.20
CA SER A 175 -28.10 -61.03 39.73
C SER A 175 -29.53 -61.07 39.18
N VAL A 176 -30.55 -61.15 40.03
CA VAL A 176 -31.94 -61.34 39.61
C VAL A 176 -32.90 -60.43 40.37
N VAL A 177 -33.69 -59.65 39.63
CA VAL A 177 -34.84 -58.91 40.14
C VAL A 177 -36.14 -59.64 39.78
N GLU A 178 -36.98 -59.90 40.76
CA GLU A 178 -38.32 -60.47 40.55
C GLU A 178 -39.38 -59.38 40.60
N ARG A 179 -40.41 -59.50 39.74
CA ARG A 179 -41.60 -58.64 39.70
C ARG A 179 -42.87 -59.48 39.83
N CYS A 180 -43.76 -59.12 40.75
CA CYS A 180 -45.06 -59.77 40.91
C CYS A 180 -45.96 -59.48 39.68
N LEU A 181 -46.64 -60.52 39.18
CA LEU A 181 -47.63 -60.43 38.11
C LEU A 181 -48.76 -59.46 38.47
N ASP A 182 -49.37 -58.85 37.46
CA ASP A 182 -50.44 -57.86 37.65
C ASP A 182 -51.71 -58.47 38.29
N SER A 183 -51.93 -59.77 38.07
CA SER A 183 -52.96 -60.58 38.73
C SER A 183 -52.65 -60.89 40.21
N GLY A 184 -51.43 -60.60 40.66
CA GLY A 184 -50.93 -60.97 41.98
C GLY A 184 -50.72 -62.47 42.17
N THR A 185 -50.86 -63.30 41.13
CA THR A 185 -50.86 -64.77 41.22
C THR A 185 -49.49 -65.44 41.07
N GLY A 186 -48.40 -64.68 40.90
CA GLY A 186 -47.04 -65.21 40.81
C GLY A 186 -45.94 -64.16 40.62
N TRP A 187 -44.66 -64.55 40.65
CA TRP A 187 -43.49 -63.70 40.40
C TRP A 187 -42.84 -64.02 39.06
N VAL A 188 -42.29 -63.00 38.40
CA VAL A 188 -41.51 -63.11 37.15
C VAL A 188 -40.10 -62.60 37.41
N ALA A 189 -39.10 -63.46 37.19
CA ALA A 189 -37.69 -63.12 37.37
C ALA A 189 -37.08 -62.51 36.10
N THR A 190 -36.30 -61.45 36.27
CA THR A 190 -35.47 -60.80 35.25
C THR A 190 -34.02 -60.77 35.73
N ARG A 191 -33.08 -61.25 34.91
CA ARG A 191 -31.64 -61.23 35.22
C ARG A 191 -31.04 -59.86 34.90
N CYS A 192 -30.19 -59.34 35.80
CA CYS A 192 -29.40 -58.13 35.56
C CYS A 192 -28.35 -58.37 34.46
N GLU A 193 -28.00 -57.34 33.69
CA GLU A 193 -27.05 -57.49 32.58
C GLU A 193 -25.62 -57.76 33.10
N SER A 194 -24.70 -58.14 32.19
CA SER A 194 -23.28 -58.26 32.54
C SER A 194 -22.78 -56.91 33.08
N PHE A 195 -22.09 -56.94 34.22
CA PHE A 195 -21.64 -55.75 34.98
C PHE A 195 -22.74 -54.98 35.73
N GLU A 196 -23.90 -55.59 35.96
CA GLU A 196 -24.90 -55.06 36.89
C GLU A 196 -25.12 -55.99 38.09
N ILE A 197 -25.37 -55.39 39.26
CA ILE A 197 -25.75 -56.09 40.50
C ILE A 197 -27.14 -55.64 40.96
N CYS A 198 -27.98 -56.57 41.42
CA CYS A 198 -29.27 -56.22 42.03
C CYS A 198 -29.04 -55.62 43.42
N LEU A 199 -29.28 -54.32 43.54
CA LEU A 199 -29.20 -53.58 44.78
C LEU A 199 -30.46 -52.71 44.92
N GLU A 200 -31.11 -52.76 46.08
CA GLU A 200 -32.35 -52.01 46.36
C GLU A 200 -33.50 -52.31 45.36
N SER A 201 -33.64 -53.57 44.95
CA SER A 201 -34.67 -54.04 44.00
C SER A 201 -34.52 -53.51 42.56
N LYS A 202 -33.30 -53.11 42.16
CA LYS A 202 -32.95 -52.69 40.79
C LYS A 202 -31.55 -53.18 40.41
N CYS A 203 -31.32 -53.40 39.12
CA CYS A 203 -29.98 -53.65 38.60
C CYS A 203 -29.20 -52.32 38.55
N GLN A 204 -27.98 -52.30 39.11
CA GLN A 204 -27.07 -51.15 39.14
C GLN A 204 -25.71 -51.52 38.55
N GLN A 205 -25.12 -50.62 37.77
CA GLN A 205 -23.84 -50.85 37.09
C GLN A 205 -22.63 -50.83 38.04
N VAL A 206 -21.73 -51.80 37.88
CA VAL A 206 -20.38 -51.82 38.47
C VAL A 206 -19.47 -50.96 37.60
N ILE A 207 -18.97 -49.85 38.12
CA ILE A 207 -18.17 -48.82 37.42
C ILE A 207 -16.70 -48.76 37.89
N CYS A 208 -16.34 -49.48 38.95
CA CYS A 208 -14.98 -49.56 39.49
C CYS A 208 -14.75 -50.86 40.26
N ASP A 209 -13.49 -51.24 40.45
CA ASP A 209 -13.14 -52.39 41.28
C ASP A 209 -13.38 -52.02 42.75
N PRO A 210 -14.11 -52.84 43.53
CA PRO A 210 -14.34 -52.56 44.94
C PRO A 210 -13.05 -52.25 45.69
N ASP A 211 -13.08 -51.20 46.51
CA ASP A 211 -11.95 -50.68 47.28
C ASP A 211 -10.78 -50.07 46.48
N GLU A 212 -10.84 -50.00 45.15
CA GLU A 212 -9.85 -49.30 44.32
C GLU A 212 -9.71 -47.83 44.75
N ILE A 213 -8.48 -47.29 44.74
CA ILE A 213 -8.19 -45.88 45.10
C ILE A 213 -7.69 -45.17 43.85
N ARG A 214 -8.18 -43.96 43.61
CA ARG A 214 -7.72 -43.07 42.54
C ARG A 214 -7.74 -41.62 42.97
N CYS A 215 -7.10 -40.75 42.19
CA CYS A 215 -7.41 -39.33 42.23
C CYS A 215 -8.74 -39.06 41.51
N SER A 216 -9.54 -38.14 42.03
CA SER A 216 -10.72 -37.65 41.31
C SER A 216 -10.29 -37.01 39.99
N PRO A 217 -11.17 -36.94 38.97
CA PRO A 217 -10.84 -36.34 37.67
C PRO A 217 -10.41 -34.86 37.71
N ASN A 218 -10.68 -34.15 38.81
CA ASN A 218 -10.25 -32.77 39.03
C ASN A 218 -9.02 -32.65 39.94
N PHE A 219 -8.42 -33.78 40.32
CA PHE A 219 -7.27 -33.91 41.23
C PHE A 219 -7.46 -33.26 42.61
N LYS A 220 -8.70 -32.97 43.03
CA LYS A 220 -8.98 -32.36 44.35
C LYS A 220 -9.24 -33.38 45.43
N ASP A 221 -9.58 -34.61 45.07
CA ASP A 221 -9.98 -35.65 46.01
C ASP A 221 -9.21 -36.93 45.73
N ILE A 222 -8.97 -37.69 46.79
CA ILE A 222 -8.64 -39.11 46.71
C ILE A 222 -9.97 -39.83 46.83
N GLU A 223 -10.35 -40.57 45.79
CA GLU A 223 -11.58 -41.34 45.74
C GLU A 223 -11.30 -42.81 45.98
N LYS A 224 -12.19 -43.47 46.72
CA LYS A 224 -12.20 -44.91 46.90
C LYS A 224 -13.51 -45.50 46.36
N CYS A 225 -13.42 -46.54 45.54
CA CYS A 225 -14.58 -47.25 45.06
C CYS A 225 -15.30 -47.96 46.22
N ASN A 226 -16.63 -47.88 46.28
CA ASN A 226 -17.40 -48.54 47.33
C ASN A 226 -17.32 -50.08 47.24
N GLU A 227 -17.72 -50.77 48.31
CA GLU A 227 -17.65 -52.24 48.41
C GLU A 227 -18.44 -53.00 47.31
N PHE A 228 -19.37 -52.33 46.64
CA PHE A 228 -20.20 -52.89 45.57
C PHE A 228 -19.70 -52.55 44.16
N GLY A 229 -18.64 -51.74 44.02
CA GLY A 229 -18.12 -51.33 42.72
C GLY A 229 -18.99 -50.30 41.99
N THR A 230 -20.06 -49.79 42.61
CA THR A 230 -21.12 -49.00 41.96
C THR A 230 -20.92 -47.49 42.04
N LYS A 231 -20.03 -46.99 42.90
CA LYS A 231 -19.71 -45.56 43.00
C LYS A 231 -18.34 -45.28 43.62
N TRP A 232 -17.74 -44.17 43.20
CA TRP A 232 -16.57 -43.56 43.84
C TRP A 232 -16.99 -42.68 45.02
N ILE A 233 -16.27 -42.78 46.13
CA ILE A 233 -16.51 -42.02 47.36
C ILE A 233 -15.23 -41.25 47.69
N SER A 234 -15.31 -39.93 47.86
CA SER A 234 -14.16 -39.14 48.34
C SER A 234 -13.78 -39.59 49.76
N VAL A 235 -12.55 -40.03 49.93
CA VAL A 235 -11.97 -40.43 51.23
C VAL A 235 -11.03 -39.38 51.82
N SER A 236 -10.55 -38.45 50.99
CA SER A 236 -9.75 -37.30 51.40
C SER A 236 -9.83 -36.19 50.35
N THR A 237 -9.82 -34.92 50.77
CA THR A 237 -9.78 -33.76 49.87
C THR A 237 -8.44 -33.03 50.08
N CYS A 238 -7.73 -32.77 48.98
CA CYS A 238 -6.53 -31.95 48.99
C CYS A 238 -6.90 -30.48 49.24
N ASP A 239 -6.15 -29.80 50.10
CA ASP A 239 -6.36 -28.37 50.35
C ASP A 239 -6.04 -27.52 49.11
N GLY A 240 -6.35 -26.23 49.14
CA GLY A 240 -6.22 -25.35 47.97
C GLY A 240 -4.81 -25.19 47.39
N ASN A 241 -3.76 -25.64 48.10
CA ASN A 241 -2.37 -25.58 47.65
C ASN A 241 -1.83 -26.96 47.22
N ASN A 242 -2.64 -28.01 47.35
CA ASN A 242 -2.27 -29.38 47.03
C ASN A 242 -3.22 -29.96 45.96
N ALA A 243 -2.73 -30.93 45.21
CA ALA A 243 -3.53 -31.75 44.31
C ALA A 243 -3.15 -33.23 44.48
N CYS A 244 -4.09 -34.12 44.18
CA CYS A 244 -3.86 -35.55 44.22
C CYS A 244 -2.91 -35.93 43.08
N SER A 245 -1.74 -36.46 43.45
CA SER A 245 -0.72 -36.95 42.52
C SER A 245 -1.06 -38.38 42.12
N GLU A 246 -1.25 -38.63 40.83
CA GLU A 246 -1.59 -39.97 40.31
C GLU A 246 -0.48 -41.01 40.58
N GLU A 247 0.78 -40.57 40.70
CA GLU A 247 1.92 -41.46 40.99
C GLU A 247 1.93 -41.95 42.44
N SER A 248 1.57 -41.07 43.38
CA SER A 248 1.65 -41.36 44.82
C SER A 248 0.30 -41.67 45.47
N LEU A 249 -0.80 -41.37 44.78
CA LEU A 249 -2.17 -41.37 45.31
C LEU A 249 -2.28 -40.59 46.64
N GLN A 250 -1.53 -39.48 46.74
CA GLN A 250 -1.48 -38.60 47.90
C GLN A 250 -1.58 -37.13 47.46
N CYS A 251 -2.04 -36.27 48.37
CA CYS A 251 -2.04 -34.82 48.15
C CYS A 251 -0.62 -34.27 48.18
N GLN A 252 -0.18 -33.69 47.07
CA GLN A 252 1.14 -33.07 46.91
C GLN A 252 0.99 -31.59 46.55
N PRO A 253 1.98 -30.74 46.88
CA PRO A 253 1.93 -29.33 46.54
C PRO A 253 1.84 -29.09 45.04
N ILE A 254 0.99 -28.14 44.63
CA ILE A 254 0.95 -27.64 43.25
C ILE A 254 2.20 -26.77 43.02
N ILE A 255 3.11 -27.21 42.15
CA ILE A 255 4.38 -26.53 41.85
C ILE A 255 4.37 -25.79 40.51
N CYS A 256 3.36 -26.03 39.66
CA CYS A 256 3.17 -25.37 38.38
C CYS A 256 1.68 -25.35 37.97
N GLU A 257 1.31 -24.50 37.02
CA GLU A 257 -0.06 -24.45 36.49
C GLU A 257 -0.30 -25.63 35.54
N ALA A 258 -1.30 -26.47 35.86
CA ALA A 258 -1.58 -27.72 35.16
C ALA A 258 -1.62 -27.59 33.63
N GLY A 259 -0.87 -28.45 32.93
CA GLY A 259 -0.79 -28.48 31.47
C GLY A 259 -0.03 -27.32 30.81
N LYS A 260 0.40 -26.29 31.56
CA LYS A 260 1.21 -25.19 31.03
C LYS A 260 2.65 -25.61 30.80
N PHE A 261 3.30 -24.94 29.86
CA PHE A 261 4.73 -25.07 29.66
C PHE A 261 5.49 -24.08 30.55
N GLY A 262 6.53 -24.58 31.22
CA GLY A 262 7.53 -23.81 31.94
C GLY A 262 8.93 -24.07 31.38
N CYS A 263 9.91 -23.40 31.96
CA CYS A 263 11.32 -23.62 31.64
C CYS A 263 12.05 -24.19 32.85
N SER A 264 13.05 -25.03 32.62
CA SER A 264 13.99 -25.41 33.67
C SER A 264 14.77 -24.19 34.19
N PRO A 265 15.29 -24.22 35.43
CA PRO A 265 16.06 -23.11 36.00
C PRO A 265 17.33 -22.74 35.21
N ASP A 266 17.87 -23.66 34.41
CA ASP A 266 19.03 -23.44 33.54
C ASP A 266 18.63 -23.03 32.11
N TYR A 267 17.34 -22.83 31.85
CA TYR A 267 16.75 -22.46 30.57
C TYR A 267 17.05 -23.44 29.42
N ARG A 268 17.52 -24.66 29.68
CA ARG A 268 17.85 -25.65 28.63
C ARG A 268 16.68 -26.55 28.25
N VAL A 269 15.67 -26.68 29.12
CA VAL A 269 14.58 -27.64 28.96
C VAL A 269 13.25 -26.92 29.04
N GLN A 270 12.41 -27.12 28.02
CA GLN A 270 10.99 -26.81 28.08
C GLN A 270 10.30 -27.95 28.83
N ARG A 271 9.55 -27.61 29.88
CA ARG A 271 8.84 -28.58 30.72
C ARG A 271 7.34 -28.42 30.59
N ARG A 272 6.57 -29.51 30.50
CA ARG A 272 5.10 -29.46 30.57
C ARG A 272 4.63 -29.89 31.95
N CYS A 273 3.87 -29.04 32.63
CA CYS A 273 3.33 -29.32 33.94
C CYS A 273 2.31 -30.46 33.89
N SER A 274 2.33 -31.35 34.88
CA SER A 274 1.41 -32.48 34.98
C SER A 274 -0.06 -32.01 35.03
N PRO A 275 -1.03 -32.86 34.65
CA PRO A 275 -2.46 -32.54 34.80
C PRO A 275 -2.87 -32.16 36.23
N SER A 276 -2.18 -32.71 37.24
CA SER A 276 -2.38 -32.40 38.66
C SER A 276 -1.68 -31.11 39.12
N GLY A 277 -0.73 -30.58 38.34
CA GLY A 277 0.09 -29.43 38.76
C GLY A 277 1.22 -29.77 39.74
N THR A 278 1.39 -31.04 40.10
CA THR A 278 2.31 -31.49 41.15
C THR A 278 3.70 -31.90 40.64
N GLY A 279 3.90 -31.95 39.32
CA GLY A 279 5.13 -32.41 38.68
C GLY A 279 5.31 -31.93 37.24
N TRP A 280 6.40 -32.33 36.59
CA TRP A 280 6.68 -32.06 35.17
C TRP A 280 6.69 -33.38 34.39
N ASP A 281 5.77 -33.56 33.44
CA ASP A 281 5.55 -34.84 32.73
C ASP A 281 6.40 -34.99 31.47
N ILE A 282 6.76 -33.86 30.84
CA ILE A 282 7.51 -33.85 29.59
C ILE A 282 8.65 -32.86 29.75
N GLU A 283 9.86 -33.31 29.43
CA GLU A 283 11.05 -32.50 29.28
C GLU A 283 11.49 -32.52 27.82
N ILE A 284 11.51 -31.35 27.18
CA ILE A 284 11.99 -31.16 25.80
C ILE A 284 13.27 -30.33 25.87
N GLU A 285 14.40 -30.94 25.56
CA GLU A 285 15.67 -30.22 25.45
C GLU A 285 15.61 -29.21 24.29
N CYS A 286 15.92 -27.96 24.59
CA CYS A 286 16.17 -26.97 23.56
C CYS A 286 17.50 -27.31 22.87
N SER A 287 17.51 -27.31 21.53
CA SER A 287 18.73 -27.52 20.74
C SER A 287 19.86 -26.55 21.14
N GLU A 288 21.13 -26.90 20.91
CA GLU A 288 22.34 -26.16 21.36
C GLU A 288 22.38 -24.64 21.13
N LYS A 289 21.58 -24.09 20.20
CA LYS A 289 21.49 -22.64 19.92
C LYS A 289 20.15 -22.01 20.34
N LYS A 290 19.41 -22.68 21.22
CA LYS A 290 18.12 -22.23 21.75
C LYS A 290 18.09 -22.33 23.26
N ALA A 291 17.34 -21.45 23.89
CA ALA A 291 17.01 -21.50 25.30
C ALA A 291 15.49 -21.38 25.49
N CYS A 292 14.99 -21.96 26.56
CA CYS A 292 13.60 -21.88 26.94
C CYS A 292 13.31 -20.51 27.52
N HIS A 293 12.36 -19.80 26.93
CA HIS A 293 11.82 -18.54 27.44
C HIS A 293 10.30 -18.59 27.37
N LEU A 294 9.62 -18.25 28.47
CA LEU A 294 8.15 -18.30 28.59
C LEU A 294 7.53 -19.64 28.13
N GLY A 295 8.19 -20.75 28.47
CA GLY A 295 7.71 -22.10 28.15
C GLY A 295 7.87 -22.50 26.67
N SER A 296 8.76 -21.87 25.91
CA SER A 296 9.07 -22.24 24.52
C SER A 296 10.55 -22.06 24.19
N CYS A 297 11.11 -22.89 23.30
CA CYS A 297 12.52 -22.79 22.90
C CYS A 297 12.74 -21.72 21.81
N TYR A 298 13.41 -20.62 22.15
CA TYR A 298 13.78 -19.53 21.25
C TYR A 298 15.27 -19.54 20.92
N PRO A 299 15.70 -19.05 19.74
CA PRO A 299 17.12 -18.85 19.45
C PRO A 299 17.81 -17.97 20.49
N ILE A 300 19.03 -18.34 20.88
CA ILE A 300 19.89 -17.47 21.68
C ILE A 300 20.41 -16.36 20.75
N THR A 301 20.06 -15.11 21.03
CA THR A 301 20.41 -13.93 20.23
C THR A 301 21.51 -13.07 20.84
N CYS A 302 21.73 -13.19 22.15
CA CYS A 302 22.75 -12.46 22.91
C CYS A 302 23.25 -13.30 24.10
N GLU A 303 24.37 -12.90 24.70
CA GLU A 303 24.88 -13.55 25.91
C GLU A 303 23.96 -13.20 27.10
N ALA A 304 23.45 -14.21 27.79
CA ALA A 304 22.45 -14.04 28.83
C ALA A 304 22.91 -13.07 29.94
N GLY A 305 22.04 -12.11 30.30
CA GLY A 305 22.30 -11.14 31.36
C GLY A 305 23.35 -10.06 31.03
N THR A 306 23.95 -10.07 29.84
CA THR A 306 24.92 -9.04 29.45
C THR A 306 24.25 -7.83 28.82
N THR A 307 24.95 -6.69 28.86
CA THR A 307 24.60 -5.53 28.05
C THR A 307 25.42 -5.51 26.77
N PHE A 308 24.83 -4.98 25.72
CA PHE A 308 25.49 -4.78 24.43
C PHE A 308 24.91 -3.56 23.73
N CYS A 309 25.60 -3.05 22.71
CA CYS A 309 25.09 -1.90 21.96
C CYS A 309 23.99 -2.34 21.00
N GLY A 310 22.89 -1.59 21.02
CA GLY A 310 21.77 -1.80 20.11
C GLY A 310 22.15 -1.52 18.66
N LYS A 311 21.15 -1.60 17.77
CA LYS A 311 21.33 -1.13 16.39
C LYS A 311 21.63 0.36 16.35
N VAL A 312 21.03 1.11 17.27
CA VAL A 312 21.28 2.53 17.51
C VAL A 312 22.52 2.67 18.41
N PRO A 313 23.60 3.35 17.98
CA PRO A 313 24.82 3.56 18.76
C PRO A 313 24.64 4.36 20.05
N SER A 314 23.46 4.91 20.33
CA SER A 314 23.14 5.52 21.62
C SER A 314 22.32 4.61 22.52
N GLU A 315 21.94 3.40 22.10
CA GLU A 315 21.13 2.48 22.89
C GLU A 315 21.98 1.37 23.51
N VAL A 316 21.86 1.22 24.82
CA VAL A 316 22.37 0.04 25.53
C VAL A 316 21.21 -0.94 25.69
N MET A 317 21.38 -2.13 25.12
CA MET A 317 20.42 -3.22 25.22
C MET A 317 20.85 -4.16 26.35
N GLN A 318 19.91 -4.68 27.11
CA GLN A 318 20.13 -5.74 28.10
C GLN A 318 19.53 -7.04 27.60
N CYS A 319 20.35 -8.09 27.57
CA CYS A 319 19.92 -9.43 27.25
C CYS A 319 19.23 -10.08 28.46
N ASN A 320 18.08 -10.73 28.25
CA ASN A 320 17.39 -11.44 29.32
C ASN A 320 18.22 -12.62 29.86
N GLU A 321 17.82 -13.18 31.00
CA GLU A 321 18.55 -14.29 31.66
C GLU A 321 18.64 -15.58 30.82
N SER A 322 17.81 -15.71 29.78
CA SER A 322 17.82 -16.85 28.86
C SER A 322 18.62 -16.61 27.57
N GLY A 323 19.09 -15.39 27.32
CA GLY A 323 19.81 -15.06 26.08
C GLY A 323 18.93 -14.86 24.83
N THR A 324 17.59 -14.91 24.97
CA THR A 324 16.66 -15.09 23.83
C THR A 324 16.01 -13.80 23.34
N VAL A 325 15.95 -12.79 24.21
CA VAL A 325 15.35 -11.48 23.94
C VAL A 325 16.22 -10.43 24.59
N SER A 326 16.33 -9.27 23.93
CA SER A 326 16.96 -8.08 24.50
C SER A 326 15.96 -6.94 24.57
N GLU A 327 16.04 -6.15 25.63
CA GLU A 327 15.25 -4.93 25.82
C GLU A 327 16.16 -3.71 26.00
N LEU A 328 15.61 -2.51 25.79
CA LEU A 328 16.35 -1.27 25.99
C LEU A 328 16.62 -1.09 27.49
N ALA A 329 17.90 -1.11 27.88
CA ALA A 329 18.30 -0.87 29.26
C ALA A 329 18.28 0.63 29.57
N PHE A 330 18.98 1.42 28.75
CA PHE A 330 19.02 2.88 28.82
C PHE A 330 19.63 3.46 27.53
N THR A 331 19.44 4.76 27.34
CA THR A 331 19.97 5.52 26.19
C THR A 331 21.08 6.45 26.67
N CYS A 332 22.21 6.46 25.95
CA CYS A 332 23.32 7.38 26.19
C CYS A 332 22.91 8.83 25.91
N THR A 333 23.52 9.78 26.61
CA THR A 333 23.25 11.22 26.42
C THR A 333 23.81 11.73 25.08
N GLU A 334 23.48 12.98 24.69
CA GLU A 334 23.96 13.58 23.43
C GLU A 334 25.52 13.62 23.35
N ASP A 335 26.20 13.65 24.49
CA ASP A 335 27.67 13.67 24.58
C ASP A 335 28.29 12.27 24.71
N GLN A 336 27.49 11.20 24.68
CA GLN A 336 27.94 9.82 24.89
C GLN A 336 27.55 8.90 23.73
N SER A 337 28.33 7.85 23.53
CA SER A 337 28.07 6.76 22.57
C SER A 337 28.16 5.40 23.27
N CYS A 338 27.37 4.44 22.82
CA CYS A 338 27.49 3.06 23.26
C CYS A 338 28.73 2.43 22.62
N ASN A 339 29.59 1.83 23.44
CA ASN A 339 30.69 0.98 22.99
C ASN A 339 30.74 -0.26 23.89
N GLY A 340 30.59 -1.45 23.32
CA GLY A 340 30.64 -2.70 24.10
C GLY A 340 29.59 -2.79 25.22
N GLY A 341 28.39 -2.24 25.00
CA GLY A 341 27.28 -2.28 25.97
C GLY A 341 27.39 -1.27 27.11
N GLN A 342 28.22 -0.24 26.99
CA GLN A 342 28.37 0.83 27.96
C GLN A 342 28.35 2.20 27.27
N CYS A 343 27.78 3.20 27.93
CA CYS A 343 27.90 4.59 27.48
C CYS A 343 29.30 5.12 27.83
N ILE A 344 30.06 5.47 26.80
CA ILE A 344 31.34 6.16 26.89
C ILE A 344 31.20 7.58 26.35
N ASP A 345 32.10 8.48 26.74
CA ASP A 345 32.15 9.82 26.14
C ASP A 345 32.37 9.69 24.63
N ALA A 346 31.52 10.34 23.85
CA ALA A 346 31.63 10.34 22.41
C ALA A 346 32.77 11.26 21.97
N TRP A 347 33.34 10.97 20.80
CA TRP A 347 34.36 11.83 20.20
C TRP A 347 33.85 13.27 19.96
N SER A 348 32.58 13.40 19.59
CA SER A 348 31.89 14.68 19.50
C SER A 348 30.46 14.56 20.05
N PRO A 349 29.92 15.64 20.62
CA PRO A 349 28.49 15.78 20.87
C PRO A 349 27.66 15.57 19.60
N LEU A 350 26.42 15.11 19.79
CA LEU A 350 25.45 15.00 18.70
C LEU A 350 25.22 16.36 18.04
N GLY A 351 25.29 16.41 16.71
CA GLY A 351 25.11 17.62 15.91
C GLY A 351 26.28 18.61 15.93
N GLU A 352 27.36 18.34 16.68
CA GLU A 352 28.55 19.18 16.64
C GLU A 352 29.33 18.97 15.33
N LEU A 353 29.63 20.08 14.65
CA LEU A 353 30.44 20.09 13.43
C LEU A 353 31.91 20.25 13.78
N VAL A 354 32.72 19.26 13.45
CA VAL A 354 34.17 19.25 13.66
C VAL A 354 34.91 19.35 12.33
N GLU A 355 35.86 20.27 12.19
CA GLU A 355 36.74 20.40 11.03
C GLU A 355 38.05 19.62 11.28
N LEU A 356 38.39 18.69 10.38
CA LEU A 356 39.70 18.04 10.34
C LEU A 356 40.45 18.42 9.08
N GLY A 357 41.74 18.72 9.22
CA GLY A 357 42.69 18.91 8.11
C GLY A 357 43.87 17.97 8.23
N ALA A 358 44.81 18.04 7.28
CA ALA A 358 46.03 17.21 7.34
C ALA A 358 46.87 17.46 8.62
N SER A 359 46.84 18.70 9.15
CA SER A 359 47.51 19.07 10.40
C SER A 359 46.87 18.44 11.65
N SER A 360 45.63 17.95 11.56
CA SER A 360 44.97 17.27 12.68
C SER A 360 45.55 15.89 12.97
N GLY A 361 46.38 15.34 12.07
CA GLY A 361 46.96 14.00 12.22
C GLY A 361 45.92 12.89 12.08
N THR A 362 46.16 11.77 12.77
CA THR A 362 45.18 10.68 12.90
C THR A 362 44.29 10.96 14.11
N VAL A 363 42.97 10.93 13.92
CA VAL A 363 41.97 11.16 14.96
C VAL A 363 41.15 9.90 15.17
N SER A 364 41.04 9.43 16.42
CA SER A 364 40.19 8.31 16.79
C SER A 364 38.76 8.80 17.07
N ILE A 365 37.78 8.22 16.39
CA ILE A 365 36.36 8.50 16.57
C ILE A 365 35.66 7.29 17.20
N THR A 366 34.69 7.58 18.06
CA THR A 366 33.91 6.57 18.80
C THR A 366 32.86 5.91 17.91
N PRO A 367 32.19 4.82 18.37
CA PRO A 367 31.05 4.26 17.65
C PRO A 367 29.94 5.30 17.44
N GLY A 368 29.26 5.24 16.30
CA GLY A 368 28.26 6.23 15.92
C GLY A 368 28.00 6.33 14.43
N LYS A 369 26.92 7.04 14.09
CA LYS A 369 26.62 7.44 12.72
C LYS A 369 27.16 8.85 12.48
N TYR A 370 27.85 9.03 11.37
CA TYR A 370 28.52 10.27 11.01
C TYR A 370 28.11 10.71 9.61
N ALA A 371 27.87 12.01 9.46
CA ALA A 371 27.76 12.67 8.17
C ALA A 371 29.04 13.48 7.91
N LEU A 372 29.54 13.46 6.67
CA LEU A 372 30.81 14.06 6.31
C LEU A 372 30.67 14.92 5.06
N ALA A 373 31.40 16.04 5.03
CA ALA A 373 31.67 16.80 3.82
C ALA A 373 33.18 16.90 3.64
N VAL A 374 33.71 16.13 2.69
CA VAL A 374 35.12 16.16 2.29
C VAL A 374 35.27 17.22 1.21
N PHE A 375 36.22 18.14 1.35
CA PHE A 375 36.44 19.23 0.39
C PHE A 375 37.92 19.39 0.07
N ASN A 376 38.20 19.93 -1.11
CA ASN A 376 39.53 20.31 -1.55
C ASN A 376 39.57 21.78 -1.97
N LEU A 377 40.68 22.47 -1.68
CA LEU A 377 40.87 23.91 -1.89
C LEU A 377 41.71 24.22 -3.14
N SER A 378 42.07 23.22 -3.95
CA SER A 378 42.82 23.47 -5.18
C SER A 378 41.95 24.14 -6.23
N SER A 379 42.47 25.19 -6.87
CA SER A 379 41.88 25.79 -8.07
C SER A 379 42.37 25.16 -9.37
N SER A 380 43.19 24.09 -9.30
CA SER A 380 43.74 23.41 -10.48
C SER A 380 42.78 22.34 -11.03
N THR A 381 42.89 22.07 -12.33
CA THR A 381 42.15 21.00 -13.00
C THR A 381 42.65 19.60 -12.61
N GLY A 382 41.78 18.60 -12.83
CA GLY A 382 42.11 17.19 -12.73
C GLY A 382 41.54 16.48 -11.50
N THR A 383 41.97 15.25 -11.29
CA THR A 383 41.56 14.39 -10.18
C THR A 383 42.67 14.24 -9.16
N MET A 384 42.31 13.91 -7.93
CA MET A 384 43.21 13.51 -6.86
C MET A 384 42.71 12.22 -6.20
N THR A 385 43.59 11.48 -5.55
CA THR A 385 43.17 10.39 -4.67
C THR A 385 42.26 10.92 -3.57
N PHE A 386 41.19 10.19 -3.23
CA PHE A 386 40.26 10.61 -2.20
C PHE A 386 41.01 10.92 -0.88
N PRO A 387 40.92 12.15 -0.33
CA PRO A 387 41.88 12.63 0.67
C PRO A 387 41.60 12.17 2.09
N LEU A 388 40.49 11.48 2.35
CA LEU A 388 40.14 10.96 3.67
C LEU A 388 40.39 9.45 3.73
N ARG A 389 41.22 9.04 4.69
CA ARG A 389 41.45 7.63 5.06
C ARG A 389 40.71 7.33 6.34
N ALA A 390 40.11 6.15 6.38
CA ALA A 390 39.45 5.64 7.56
C ALA A 390 39.82 4.16 7.75
N THR A 391 40.20 3.79 8.97
CA THR A 391 40.57 2.42 9.38
C THR A 391 39.86 2.06 10.68
N GLY A 392 39.63 0.78 10.97
CA GLY A 392 38.89 0.32 12.15
C GLY A 392 37.53 -0.31 11.79
N ASN A 393 36.58 -0.29 12.71
CA ASN A 393 35.29 -0.97 12.56
C ASN A 393 34.28 -0.09 11.81
N ILE A 394 34.48 0.08 10.51
CA ILE A 394 33.55 0.83 9.65
C ILE A 394 32.53 -0.14 9.07
N LEU A 395 31.28 0.00 9.49
CA LEU A 395 30.21 -0.89 9.08
C LEU A 395 29.72 -0.52 7.69
N THR A 396 29.40 -1.55 6.90
CA THR A 396 28.68 -1.35 5.64
C THR A 396 27.22 -1.05 5.96
N THR A 397 26.82 0.20 5.82
CA THR A 397 25.40 0.54 5.82
C THR A 397 24.79 0.03 4.53
N LYS A 398 23.64 -0.66 4.59
CA LYS A 398 22.82 -0.81 3.38
C LYS A 398 22.60 0.59 2.81
N SER A 399 22.74 0.73 1.50
CA SER A 399 22.33 1.93 0.77
C SER A 399 21.01 2.38 1.37
N ALA A 400 20.93 3.64 1.83
CA ALA A 400 19.61 4.25 1.98
C ALA A 400 18.86 3.96 0.68
N PRO A 401 17.56 3.61 0.71
CA PRO A 401 16.81 3.39 -0.51
C PRO A 401 17.14 4.56 -1.43
N THR A 402 17.76 4.24 -2.56
CA THR A 402 17.96 5.23 -3.61
C THR A 402 16.57 5.77 -3.85
N LEU A 403 16.37 7.06 -3.51
CA LEU A 403 15.28 7.81 -4.13
C LEU A 403 15.33 7.41 -5.60
N PRO A 404 14.19 6.98 -6.18
CA PRO A 404 14.16 6.40 -7.52
C PRO A 404 15.06 7.24 -8.43
N ASP A 405 15.91 6.57 -9.20
CA ASP A 405 16.67 7.25 -10.25
C ASP A 405 15.69 8.18 -10.99
N ASP A 406 16.05 9.46 -11.08
CA ASP A 406 15.21 10.57 -11.55
C ASP A 406 14.91 10.45 -13.07
N ASP A 407 14.39 9.31 -13.54
CA ASP A 407 13.92 9.16 -14.92
C ASP A 407 12.49 9.69 -15.11
N GLU A 408 11.73 9.97 -14.04
CA GLU A 408 10.41 10.60 -14.16
C GLU A 408 10.08 11.49 -12.96
N LEU A 409 10.43 12.78 -13.01
CA LEU A 409 9.80 13.78 -12.14
C LEU A 409 8.58 14.39 -12.85
N PRO A 410 7.36 14.21 -12.31
CA PRO A 410 6.13 14.67 -12.94
C PRO A 410 5.91 16.17 -12.77
N TRP A 411 5.35 16.77 -13.82
CA TRP A 411 4.88 18.14 -13.92
C TRP A 411 3.92 18.52 -12.78
N MET A 412 4.18 19.65 -12.10
CA MET A 412 3.32 20.23 -11.06
C MET A 412 2.38 21.33 -11.63
N PRO A 413 1.18 21.52 -11.04
CA PRO A 413 0.13 22.35 -11.62
C PRO A 413 0.25 23.85 -11.26
N LEU A 414 -0.24 24.70 -12.16
CA LEU A 414 -0.21 26.17 -12.08
C LEU A 414 -1.40 26.76 -11.31
N PRO A 415 -1.26 27.89 -10.59
CA PRO A 415 -2.34 28.61 -9.94
C PRO A 415 -2.67 29.97 -10.57
N LYS A 416 -3.85 30.48 -10.20
CA LYS A 416 -4.57 31.58 -10.84
C LYS A 416 -4.01 32.97 -10.50
N VAL A 417 -4.08 33.84 -11.51
CA VAL A 417 -3.63 35.24 -11.55
C VAL A 417 -4.47 36.15 -10.63
N LEU A 418 -3.81 37.04 -9.89
CA LEU A 418 -4.38 38.17 -9.14
C LEU A 418 -3.75 39.51 -9.60
N PRO A 419 -4.44 40.65 -9.45
CA PRO A 419 -3.97 41.96 -9.91
C PRO A 419 -2.95 42.59 -8.95
N VAL A 420 -1.92 43.24 -9.52
CA VAL A 420 -0.73 43.79 -8.81
C VAL A 420 -0.68 45.33 -8.94
N PRO A 421 -0.24 46.06 -7.89
CA PRO A 421 -0.03 47.51 -7.93
C PRO A 421 1.16 47.94 -8.82
N PRO A 422 1.21 49.22 -9.24
CA PRO A 422 2.26 49.74 -10.13
C PRO A 422 3.64 49.83 -9.47
N LEU A 423 4.68 49.61 -10.27
CA LEU A 423 6.09 49.70 -9.90
C LEU A 423 6.52 51.14 -9.62
N PRO A 424 7.52 51.38 -8.75
CA PRO A 424 8.17 52.68 -8.63
C PRO A 424 9.04 52.97 -9.87
N ASP A 425 8.84 54.16 -10.46
CA ASP A 425 9.58 54.66 -11.62
C ASP A 425 11.04 55.01 -11.24
N VAL A 426 11.99 54.13 -11.57
CA VAL A 426 13.42 54.48 -11.61
C VAL A 426 13.87 54.39 -13.07
N PRO A 427 14.29 55.49 -13.70
CA PRO A 427 14.64 55.50 -15.12
C PRO A 427 15.88 54.63 -15.40
N PRO A 428 15.94 53.93 -16.55
CA PRO A 428 17.10 53.18 -16.99
C PRO A 428 18.36 54.04 -17.15
N LYS A 429 19.53 53.42 -17.04
CA LYS A 429 20.81 54.10 -17.28
C LYS A 429 21.06 54.16 -18.79
N VAL A 430 20.77 55.32 -19.40
CA VAL A 430 21.11 55.59 -20.81
C VAL A 430 22.63 55.56 -20.98
N VAL A 431 23.13 54.70 -21.86
CA VAL A 431 24.59 54.51 -22.07
C VAL A 431 25.07 55.05 -23.42
N THR A 432 24.17 55.55 -24.26
CA THR A 432 24.50 55.98 -25.62
C THR A 432 24.54 57.50 -25.80
N ASN A 433 25.35 57.94 -26.76
CA ASN A 433 25.30 59.29 -27.33
C ASN A 433 24.39 59.37 -28.57
N GLN A 434 23.77 58.25 -28.98
CA GLN A 434 22.81 58.23 -30.08
C GLN A 434 21.48 58.85 -29.67
N ALA A 435 20.77 59.41 -30.64
CA ALA A 435 19.41 59.89 -30.39
C ALA A 435 18.52 58.70 -30.02
N PRO A 436 17.65 58.85 -29.00
CA PRO A 436 16.70 57.81 -28.62
C PRO A 436 15.92 57.27 -29.82
N MET A 437 15.80 55.96 -29.94
CA MET A 437 14.89 55.37 -30.91
C MET A 437 13.45 55.81 -30.62
N ALA A 438 12.69 56.10 -31.67
CA ALA A 438 11.28 56.41 -31.52
C ALA A 438 10.53 55.21 -30.94
N LEU A 439 9.66 55.45 -29.96
CA LEU A 439 8.85 54.39 -29.38
C LEU A 439 7.89 53.80 -30.43
N PRO A 440 7.92 52.48 -30.66
CA PRO A 440 6.98 51.81 -31.54
C PRO A 440 5.57 51.79 -30.93
N SER A 441 4.57 51.60 -31.79
CA SER A 441 3.16 51.42 -31.44
C SER A 441 2.71 49.98 -31.71
N VAL A 442 1.75 49.47 -30.92
CA VAL A 442 1.20 48.11 -31.13
C VAL A 442 0.71 47.96 -32.58
N GLY A 443 1.13 46.88 -33.25
CA GLY A 443 0.90 46.63 -34.68
C GLY A 443 2.07 47.05 -35.58
N ASP A 444 3.02 47.84 -35.09
CA ASP A 444 4.24 48.15 -35.83
C ASP A 444 5.03 46.87 -36.11
N LYS A 445 5.73 46.87 -37.25
CA LYS A 445 6.56 45.76 -37.67
C LYS A 445 8.02 46.18 -37.76
N ARG A 446 8.92 45.30 -37.35
CA ARG A 446 10.36 45.45 -37.57
C ARG A 446 11.02 44.10 -37.86
N TYR A 447 12.28 44.15 -38.27
CA TYR A 447 13.09 42.96 -38.39
C TYR A 447 14.02 42.85 -37.19
N PHE A 448 14.10 41.64 -36.63
CA PHE A 448 15.11 41.24 -35.67
C PHE A 448 16.19 40.42 -36.37
N HIS A 449 17.44 40.65 -36.01
CA HIS A 449 18.62 39.93 -36.48
C HIS A 449 19.08 38.98 -35.37
N MET A 450 18.70 37.73 -35.52
CA MET A 450 18.92 36.67 -34.53
C MET A 450 20.17 35.87 -34.85
N ALA A 451 20.73 35.20 -33.84
CA ALA A 451 21.75 34.19 -34.07
C ALA A 451 21.12 33.00 -34.79
N GLY A 452 21.73 32.57 -35.89
CA GLY A 452 21.37 31.37 -36.63
C GLY A 452 22.44 30.29 -36.53
N SER A 453 22.18 29.14 -37.15
CA SER A 453 23.15 28.05 -37.22
C SER A 453 24.46 28.50 -37.88
N TYR A 454 25.59 28.04 -37.35
CA TYR A 454 26.95 28.34 -37.85
C TYR A 454 27.35 29.82 -37.80
N GLY A 455 26.80 30.60 -36.86
CA GLY A 455 27.20 31.99 -36.63
C GLY A 455 26.73 32.97 -37.71
N ARG A 456 25.76 32.56 -38.55
CA ARG A 456 25.09 33.46 -39.50
C ARG A 456 23.92 34.14 -38.80
N THR A 457 23.64 35.38 -39.18
CA THR A 457 22.46 36.13 -38.72
C THR A 457 21.22 35.67 -39.48
N VAL A 458 20.11 35.48 -38.77
CA VAL A 458 18.80 35.18 -39.36
C VAL A 458 17.91 36.37 -39.13
N ARG A 459 17.34 36.89 -40.21
CA ARG A 459 16.44 38.04 -40.16
C ARG A 459 15.00 37.57 -40.05
N VAL A 460 14.30 38.00 -39.00
CA VAL A 460 12.91 37.59 -38.71
C VAL A 460 12.03 38.85 -38.60
N GLU A 461 10.96 38.91 -39.38
CA GLU A 461 9.96 39.98 -39.26
C GLU A 461 9.07 39.72 -38.04
N ALA A 462 8.97 40.69 -37.15
CA ALA A 462 8.14 40.64 -35.95
C ALA A 462 7.14 41.79 -35.92
N GLU A 463 6.02 41.58 -35.24
CA GLU A 463 4.97 42.57 -34.97
C GLU A 463 4.93 42.86 -33.47
N LEU A 464 4.84 44.14 -33.10
CA LEU A 464 4.66 44.54 -31.70
C LEU A 464 3.25 44.17 -31.24
N ARG A 465 3.15 43.23 -30.31
CA ARG A 465 1.88 42.71 -29.80
C ARG A 465 1.41 43.41 -28.53
N ALA A 466 2.34 43.81 -27.66
CA ALA A 466 2.02 44.52 -26.42
C ALA A 466 3.12 45.52 -26.05
N GLN A 467 2.72 46.59 -25.38
CA GLN A 467 3.60 47.66 -24.91
C GLN A 467 3.24 48.02 -23.47
N GLU A 468 4.21 47.90 -22.57
CA GLU A 468 4.05 48.11 -21.13
C GLU A 468 5.16 48.99 -20.58
N ALA A 469 4.96 49.61 -19.43
CA ALA A 469 6.01 50.38 -18.77
C ALA A 469 7.25 49.48 -18.52
N GLY A 470 8.36 49.80 -19.19
CA GLY A 470 9.62 49.07 -19.10
C GLY A 470 9.84 47.93 -20.12
N PHE A 471 8.84 47.53 -20.92
CA PHE A 471 9.06 46.49 -21.93
C PHE A 471 8.10 46.49 -23.13
N HIS A 472 8.51 45.79 -24.18
CA HIS A 472 7.71 45.44 -25.35
C HIS A 472 7.61 43.93 -25.50
N ILE A 473 6.50 43.45 -26.09
CA ILE A 473 6.38 42.06 -26.56
C ILE A 473 6.25 42.05 -28.07
N TRP A 474 7.27 41.54 -28.74
CA TRP A 474 7.32 41.30 -30.17
C TRP A 474 7.05 39.84 -30.47
N GLU A 475 6.43 39.56 -31.61
CA GLU A 475 6.15 38.19 -32.03
C GLU A 475 6.38 37.98 -33.52
N ASP A 476 6.96 36.82 -33.85
CA ASP A 476 7.30 36.43 -35.22
C ASP A 476 6.05 36.38 -36.13
N THR A 477 6.06 37.16 -37.21
CA THR A 477 4.95 37.25 -38.18
C THR A 477 4.91 36.08 -39.17
N ASN A 478 6.04 35.40 -39.39
CA ASN A 478 6.14 34.24 -40.27
C ASN A 478 5.72 32.93 -39.57
N SER A 479 5.40 32.99 -38.27
CA SER A 479 4.82 31.89 -37.50
C SER A 479 3.35 31.57 -37.87
N SER A 480 2.79 32.25 -38.87
CA SER A 480 1.40 32.13 -39.32
C SER A 480 1.03 30.76 -39.93
N ALA A 481 1.99 29.86 -40.17
CA ALA A 481 1.74 28.57 -40.83
C ALA A 481 1.30 27.39 -39.92
N SER A 482 1.25 27.49 -38.57
CA SER A 482 0.97 26.27 -37.76
C SER A 482 0.46 26.45 -36.32
N GLY A 483 -0.35 27.48 -36.01
CA GLY A 483 -0.91 27.60 -34.65
C GLY A 483 0.13 27.93 -33.56
N THR A 484 1.28 28.46 -33.97
CA THR A 484 2.41 28.87 -33.13
C THR A 484 2.33 30.32 -32.66
N ARG A 485 1.39 31.13 -33.19
CA ARG A 485 1.13 32.49 -32.71
C ARG A 485 0.36 32.42 -31.38
N MET A 486 0.80 33.16 -30.38
CA MET A 486 0.11 33.30 -29.10
C MET A 486 -1.31 33.83 -29.32
N THR A 487 -2.27 33.15 -28.72
CA THR A 487 -3.63 33.66 -28.58
C THR A 487 -3.60 34.93 -27.72
N GLU A 488 -4.63 35.77 -27.85
CA GLU A 488 -4.71 36.99 -27.04
C GLU A 488 -4.75 36.70 -25.54
N THR A 489 -5.37 35.59 -25.13
CA THR A 489 -5.33 35.10 -23.74
C THR A 489 -3.91 34.74 -23.32
N SER A 490 -3.17 34.01 -24.16
CA SER A 490 -1.78 33.63 -23.90
C SER A 490 -0.86 34.84 -23.82
N LEU A 491 -1.04 35.81 -24.72
CA LEU A 491 -0.29 37.07 -24.72
C LEU A 491 -0.54 37.84 -23.42
N ASN A 492 -1.80 38.04 -23.04
CA ASN A 492 -2.15 38.75 -21.80
C ASN A 492 -1.61 38.04 -20.55
N GLN A 493 -1.57 36.71 -20.54
CA GLN A 493 -0.96 35.95 -19.44
C GLN A 493 0.56 36.18 -19.39
N MET A 494 1.27 36.16 -20.51
CA MET A 494 2.70 36.49 -20.56
C MET A 494 2.99 37.93 -20.14
N VAL A 495 2.21 38.90 -20.63
CA VAL A 495 2.29 40.30 -20.18
C VAL A 495 2.14 40.37 -18.66
N GLY A 496 1.14 39.67 -18.10
CA GLY A 496 0.90 39.61 -16.67
C GLY A 496 2.09 39.04 -15.90
N LEU A 497 2.64 37.91 -16.32
CA LEU A 497 3.79 37.26 -15.67
C LEU A 497 5.05 38.12 -15.73
N ILE A 498 5.35 38.71 -16.89
CA ILE A 498 6.54 39.57 -17.05
C ILE A 498 6.42 40.81 -16.17
N LYS A 499 5.27 41.47 -16.20
CA LYS A 499 4.99 42.71 -15.46
C LYS A 499 4.95 42.51 -13.95
N SER A 500 4.40 41.40 -13.47
CA SER A 500 4.18 41.17 -12.04
C SER A 500 5.28 40.36 -11.35
N ARG A 501 5.99 39.51 -12.08
CA ARG A 501 7.00 38.60 -11.52
C ARG A 501 8.38 38.85 -12.09
N VAL A 502 8.53 38.76 -13.42
CA VAL A 502 9.87 38.69 -14.00
C VAL A 502 10.63 40.01 -13.89
N LEU A 503 10.13 41.07 -14.54
CA LEU A 503 10.85 42.34 -14.64
C LEU A 503 11.10 42.99 -13.26
N PRO A 504 10.10 43.09 -12.34
CA PRO A 504 10.33 43.70 -11.02
C PRO A 504 11.35 42.97 -10.16
N ARG A 505 11.36 41.63 -10.21
CA ARG A 505 12.23 40.80 -9.38
C ARG A 505 13.65 40.81 -9.88
N VAL A 506 13.85 40.59 -11.18
CA VAL A 506 15.18 40.62 -11.79
C VAL A 506 15.81 42.00 -11.63
N THR A 507 15.05 43.08 -11.83
CA THR A 507 15.57 44.44 -11.64
C THR A 507 15.76 44.82 -10.17
N GLY A 508 14.92 44.28 -9.28
CA GLY A 508 15.11 44.34 -7.84
C GLY A 508 16.43 43.69 -7.38
N LEU A 509 16.83 42.58 -8.01
CA LEU A 509 18.06 41.85 -7.71
C LEU A 509 19.31 42.51 -8.31
N TYR A 510 19.29 42.85 -9.61
CA TYR A 510 20.51 43.22 -10.32
C TYR A 510 20.60 44.72 -10.66
N GLY A 511 19.52 45.48 -10.49
CA GLY A 511 19.44 46.86 -10.96
C GLY A 511 18.63 46.98 -12.25
N GLN A 512 18.52 48.21 -12.77
CA GLN A 512 17.85 48.41 -14.05
C GLN A 512 18.66 47.79 -15.19
N PRO A 513 18.00 47.35 -16.27
CA PRO A 513 18.70 47.05 -17.52
C PRO A 513 19.47 48.28 -17.99
N THR A 514 20.47 48.05 -18.86
CA THR A 514 20.99 49.16 -19.68
C THR A 514 19.88 49.70 -20.57
N ASP A 515 20.12 50.87 -21.17
CA ASP A 515 19.25 51.43 -22.21
C ASP A 515 20.14 51.94 -23.32
N VAL A 516 20.60 51.01 -24.17
CA VAL A 516 21.54 51.33 -25.24
C VAL A 516 20.87 52.06 -26.38
N ASP A 517 19.58 51.81 -26.63
CA ASP A 517 18.84 52.45 -27.72
C ASP A 517 18.04 53.69 -27.28
N GLY A 518 18.03 53.98 -25.97
CA GLY A 518 17.41 55.16 -25.37
C GLY A 518 15.88 55.09 -25.30
N ASN A 519 15.28 53.93 -25.59
CA ASN A 519 13.82 53.78 -25.61
C ASN A 519 13.25 53.47 -24.20
N GLY A 520 14.12 53.13 -23.24
CA GLY A 520 13.79 52.86 -21.84
C GLY A 520 13.08 51.53 -21.60
N ARG A 521 13.18 50.56 -22.51
CA ARG A 521 12.40 49.31 -22.50
C ARG A 521 13.22 48.12 -22.99
N VAL A 522 12.91 46.96 -22.42
CA VAL A 522 13.40 45.67 -22.90
C VAL A 522 12.44 45.11 -23.96
N ASP A 523 12.96 44.67 -25.10
CA ASP A 523 12.19 43.96 -26.12
C ASP A 523 12.20 42.44 -25.82
N PHE A 524 11.04 41.88 -25.46
CA PHE A 524 10.86 40.42 -25.40
C PHE A 524 10.34 39.93 -26.76
N PHE A 525 11.19 39.22 -27.51
CA PHE A 525 10.84 38.72 -28.84
C PHE A 525 10.55 37.22 -28.82
N PHE A 526 9.28 36.87 -29.04
CA PHE A 526 8.82 35.48 -29.12
C PHE A 526 8.86 34.94 -30.55
N THR A 527 9.61 33.87 -30.77
CA THR A 527 9.75 33.20 -32.07
C THR A 527 10.01 31.70 -31.91
N PRO A 528 9.50 30.85 -32.81
CA PRO A 528 9.89 29.43 -32.86
C PRO A 528 11.27 29.19 -33.51
N ARG A 529 12.01 30.24 -33.89
CA ARG A 529 13.26 30.15 -34.67
C ARG A 529 14.50 30.48 -33.84
N LEU A 530 14.71 29.73 -32.76
CA LEU A 530 15.92 29.87 -31.94
C LEU A 530 17.14 29.18 -32.59
N PRO A 531 18.38 29.60 -32.27
CA PRO A 531 19.62 29.10 -32.90
C PRO A 531 19.89 27.61 -32.71
N SER A 532 19.32 26.99 -31.68
CA SER A 532 19.37 25.54 -31.44
C SER A 532 18.03 25.03 -30.94
N ASP A 533 17.75 23.75 -31.24
CA ASP A 533 16.56 23.06 -30.72
C ASP A 533 16.61 22.83 -29.20
N SER A 534 17.77 23.08 -28.57
CA SER A 534 17.99 22.90 -27.13
C SER A 534 17.80 24.18 -26.31
N ALA A 535 17.68 25.35 -26.94
CA ALA A 535 17.48 26.62 -26.24
C ALA A 535 15.98 26.95 -26.19
N ALA A 536 15.47 27.30 -25.01
CA ALA A 536 14.10 27.81 -24.85
C ALA A 536 14.04 29.34 -24.90
N ALA A 537 15.17 29.99 -24.65
CA ALA A 537 15.39 31.42 -24.81
C ALA A 537 16.91 31.69 -24.87
N TYR A 538 17.30 32.91 -25.20
CA TYR A 538 18.68 33.39 -25.07
C TYR A 538 18.74 34.93 -25.11
N VAL A 539 19.83 35.50 -24.59
CA VAL A 539 20.27 36.87 -24.86
C VAL A 539 21.48 36.87 -25.79
N TRP A 540 21.56 37.85 -26.69
CA TRP A 540 22.73 38.04 -27.52
C TRP A 540 23.47 39.34 -27.13
N PRO A 541 24.58 39.27 -26.38
CA PRO A 541 25.29 40.47 -25.93
C PRO A 541 25.79 41.39 -27.06
N ILE A 542 25.84 40.90 -28.32
CA ILE A 542 26.22 41.73 -29.47
C ILE A 542 25.22 42.88 -29.70
N ASN A 543 23.98 42.73 -29.24
CA ASN A 543 22.92 43.71 -29.43
C ASN A 543 23.12 44.98 -28.60
N PHE A 544 24.00 44.97 -27.59
CA PHE A 544 24.32 46.16 -26.81
C PHE A 544 25.14 47.21 -27.58
N TYR A 545 25.63 46.87 -28.76
CA TYR A 545 26.64 47.66 -29.42
C TYR A 545 26.17 48.25 -30.73
N SER A 546 26.49 49.52 -30.95
CA SER A 546 26.31 50.17 -32.24
C SER A 546 27.58 50.06 -33.07
N ASN A 547 27.53 49.41 -34.23
CA ASN A 547 28.61 49.37 -35.23
C ASN A 547 29.93 48.71 -34.81
N ILE A 548 29.89 47.55 -34.15
CA ILE A 548 31.11 46.76 -33.93
C ILE A 548 31.49 46.00 -35.21
N TYR A 549 32.78 46.11 -35.59
CA TYR A 549 33.43 45.37 -36.67
C TYR A 549 32.82 45.55 -38.07
N GLY A 550 32.05 46.64 -38.31
CA GLY A 550 31.40 46.88 -39.60
C GLY A 550 30.32 45.84 -39.94
N MET A 551 29.88 45.05 -38.96
CA MET A 551 28.73 44.17 -39.10
C MET A 551 27.47 45.06 -39.07
N SER A 552 26.56 44.87 -40.03
CA SER A 552 25.31 45.65 -40.17
C SER A 552 24.06 44.84 -39.77
N ASP A 553 24.26 43.61 -39.30
CA ASP A 553 23.21 42.61 -39.08
C ASP A 553 23.02 42.27 -37.59
N TYR A 554 22.86 43.25 -36.71
CA TYR A 554 22.41 43.03 -35.32
C TYR A 554 21.41 44.10 -34.90
N ASP A 555 20.67 43.81 -33.83
CA ASP A 555 19.66 44.70 -33.29
C ASP A 555 20.30 45.55 -32.18
N TYR A 556 20.26 46.87 -32.27
CA TYR A 556 20.79 47.73 -31.21
C TYR A 556 19.72 47.93 -30.12
N GLY A 557 19.84 47.24 -28.99
CA GLY A 557 18.85 47.29 -27.90
C GLY A 557 18.96 46.16 -26.88
N GLU A 558 18.18 46.27 -25.80
CA GLU A 558 17.98 45.26 -24.78
C GLU A 558 16.96 44.22 -25.25
N ILE A 559 17.42 43.05 -25.73
CA ILE A 559 16.52 42.06 -26.34
C ILE A 559 16.68 40.68 -25.68
N VAL A 560 15.55 40.11 -25.26
CA VAL A 560 15.43 38.70 -24.86
C VAL A 560 14.67 37.95 -25.95
N TYR A 561 15.28 36.89 -26.50
CA TYR A 561 14.66 36.03 -27.49
C TYR A 561 14.11 34.78 -26.80
N SER A 562 12.86 34.37 -27.06
CA SER A 562 12.26 33.21 -26.39
C SER A 562 11.28 32.44 -27.27
N LEU A 563 11.08 31.15 -27.01
CA LEU A 563 9.96 30.40 -27.57
C LEU A 563 8.64 30.93 -27.01
N PRO A 564 7.58 31.04 -27.84
CA PRO A 564 6.26 31.35 -27.31
C PRO A 564 5.74 30.18 -26.44
N PRO A 565 4.86 30.46 -25.45
CA PRO A 565 4.11 29.42 -24.77
C PRO A 565 3.37 28.52 -25.75
N SER A 566 3.37 27.22 -25.47
CA SER A 566 2.78 26.18 -26.31
C SER A 566 2.16 25.08 -25.44
N ARG A 567 1.67 24.00 -26.07
CA ARG A 567 1.22 22.82 -25.30
C ARG A 567 2.34 22.15 -24.52
N SER A 568 3.57 22.21 -25.03
CA SER A 568 4.75 21.61 -24.40
C SER A 568 5.44 22.56 -23.41
N TYR A 569 5.24 23.86 -23.56
CA TYR A 569 5.88 24.90 -22.74
C TYR A 569 4.81 25.80 -22.15
N GLN A 570 4.49 25.57 -20.89
CA GLN A 570 3.49 26.37 -20.17
C GLN A 570 4.01 27.80 -19.92
N HIS A 571 3.10 28.74 -19.70
CA HIS A 571 3.42 30.15 -19.48
C HIS A 571 4.42 30.39 -18.36
N ASP A 572 4.26 29.70 -17.23
CA ASP A 572 5.13 29.90 -16.07
C ASP A 572 6.55 29.37 -16.33
N TYR A 573 6.69 28.26 -17.06
CA TYR A 573 7.98 27.77 -17.54
C TYR A 573 8.64 28.79 -18.47
N VAL A 574 7.92 29.27 -19.49
CA VAL A 574 8.45 30.27 -20.42
C VAL A 574 8.83 31.55 -19.69
N ALA A 575 8.01 32.00 -18.74
CA ALA A 575 8.31 33.17 -17.93
C ALA A 575 9.53 32.97 -17.01
N SER A 576 9.73 31.77 -16.47
CA SER A 576 10.93 31.41 -15.69
C SER A 576 12.19 31.45 -16.55
N VAL A 577 12.14 30.89 -17.76
CA VAL A 577 13.23 30.96 -18.73
C VAL A 577 13.48 32.41 -19.17
N VAL A 578 12.43 33.20 -19.42
CA VAL A 578 12.56 34.63 -19.71
C VAL A 578 13.19 35.39 -18.54
N ALA A 579 12.94 35.00 -17.29
CA ALA A 579 13.59 35.58 -16.13
C ALA A 579 15.07 35.23 -16.03
N HIS A 580 15.43 33.99 -16.35
CA HIS A 580 16.83 33.56 -16.48
C HIS A 580 17.53 34.45 -17.53
N GLU A 581 16.98 34.58 -18.73
CA GLU A 581 17.60 35.38 -19.79
C GLU A 581 17.61 36.88 -19.48
N LEU A 582 16.55 37.42 -18.91
CA LEU A 582 16.55 38.82 -18.47
C LEU A 582 17.65 39.08 -17.43
N SER A 583 17.96 38.09 -16.60
CA SER A 583 19.03 38.21 -15.62
C SER A 583 20.40 38.30 -16.29
N HIS A 584 20.66 37.50 -17.34
CA HIS A 584 21.83 37.69 -18.21
C HIS A 584 21.89 39.10 -18.79
N LEU A 585 20.79 39.56 -19.38
CA LEU A 585 20.70 40.89 -19.99
C LEU A 585 21.07 41.99 -18.99
N VAL A 586 20.47 41.96 -17.79
CA VAL A 586 20.70 42.99 -16.77
C VAL A 586 22.11 42.87 -16.16
N ALA A 587 22.55 41.66 -15.81
CA ALA A 587 23.85 41.45 -15.17
C ALA A 587 25.01 41.76 -16.11
N ILE A 588 25.01 41.18 -17.32
CA ILE A 588 26.05 41.41 -18.32
C ILE A 588 26.00 42.86 -18.80
N GLY A 589 24.81 43.40 -19.10
CA GLY A 589 24.65 44.79 -19.52
C GLY A 589 25.26 45.76 -18.51
N ASN A 590 24.94 45.61 -17.22
CA ASN A 590 25.53 46.44 -16.16
C ASN A 590 27.03 46.19 -15.97
N ARG A 591 27.51 44.97 -16.17
CA ARG A 591 28.93 44.60 -16.11
C ARG A 591 29.73 45.29 -17.21
N ILE A 592 29.21 45.36 -18.44
CA ILE A 592 29.92 45.96 -19.58
C ILE A 592 29.58 47.43 -19.82
N ALA A 593 28.57 47.97 -19.13
CA ALA A 593 28.12 49.36 -19.25
C ALA A 593 29.26 50.41 -19.27
N PRO A 594 30.33 50.29 -18.46
CA PRO A 594 31.45 51.24 -18.51
C PRO A 594 32.16 51.36 -19.87
N TRP A 595 31.99 50.36 -20.74
CA TRP A 595 32.70 50.24 -22.02
C TRP A 595 31.79 50.26 -23.25
N LEU A 596 30.46 50.37 -23.10
CA LEU A 596 29.54 50.35 -24.25
C LEU A 596 29.80 51.48 -25.25
N SER A 597 30.40 52.59 -24.81
CA SER A 597 30.84 53.69 -25.68
C SER A 597 32.13 53.39 -26.45
N ASN A 598 32.92 52.41 -26.01
CA ASN A 598 34.11 51.93 -26.70
C ASN A 598 34.33 50.42 -26.48
N PRO A 599 33.54 49.57 -27.17
CA PRO A 599 33.50 48.13 -26.90
C PRO A 599 34.81 47.39 -27.15
N THR A 600 35.72 47.93 -27.96
CA THR A 600 37.03 47.31 -28.21
C THR A 600 37.93 47.31 -26.98
N ASN A 601 37.58 48.07 -25.94
CA ASN A 601 38.33 48.15 -24.69
C ASN A 601 37.74 47.29 -23.57
N ILE A 602 36.68 46.52 -23.83
CA ILE A 602 36.14 45.62 -22.83
C ILE A 602 37.19 44.54 -22.54
N PRO A 603 37.59 44.34 -21.28
CA PRO A 603 38.49 43.25 -20.94
C PRO A 603 37.85 41.90 -21.33
N ASP A 604 38.60 41.00 -21.96
CA ASP A 604 38.11 39.68 -22.38
C ASP A 604 37.37 38.94 -21.25
N CYS A 605 37.88 39.10 -20.03
CA CYS A 605 37.34 38.46 -18.84
C CYS A 605 35.97 39.02 -18.39
N LYS A 606 35.59 40.22 -18.85
CA LYS A 606 34.25 40.79 -18.62
C LYS A 606 33.19 40.24 -19.57
N ILE A 607 33.61 39.65 -20.71
CA ILE A 607 32.71 39.09 -21.74
C ILE A 607 32.71 37.56 -21.75
N GLN A 608 33.88 36.93 -21.62
CA GLN A 608 34.06 35.50 -21.92
C GLN A 608 34.50 34.64 -20.72
N SER A 609 35.07 35.23 -19.67
CA SER A 609 35.51 34.45 -18.50
C SER A 609 34.40 34.43 -17.44
N GLU A 610 34.26 33.28 -16.75
CA GLU A 610 33.33 33.08 -15.63
C GLU A 610 31.87 32.78 -16.03
N LEU A 611 31.70 32.03 -17.13
CA LEU A 611 30.38 31.57 -17.59
C LEU A 611 29.49 31.05 -16.45
N TYR A 612 30.02 30.16 -15.60
CA TYR A 612 29.24 29.56 -14.51
C TYR A 612 28.83 30.55 -13.41
N VAL A 613 29.52 31.68 -13.29
CA VAL A 613 29.08 32.78 -12.42
C VAL A 613 27.90 33.50 -13.06
N GLU A 614 27.97 33.79 -14.36
CA GLU A 614 26.87 34.44 -15.08
C GLU A 614 25.63 33.54 -15.17
N GLU A 615 25.78 32.26 -15.50
CA GLU A 615 24.68 31.27 -15.46
C GLU A 615 24.14 31.10 -14.05
N GLY A 616 25.01 31.09 -13.04
CA GLY A 616 24.60 31.06 -11.64
C GLY A 616 23.80 32.29 -11.21
N LEU A 617 24.16 33.48 -11.71
CA LEU A 617 23.37 34.70 -11.53
C LEU A 617 22.02 34.56 -12.24
N ALA A 618 21.98 34.06 -13.46
CA ALA A 618 20.74 33.92 -14.21
C ALA A 618 19.75 32.94 -13.54
N GLU A 619 20.24 31.78 -13.11
CA GLU A 619 19.49 30.81 -12.32
C GLU A 619 19.00 31.38 -10.98
N LEU A 620 19.85 32.16 -10.28
CA LEU A 620 19.46 32.84 -9.05
C LEU A 620 18.36 33.89 -9.31
N GLY A 621 18.46 34.65 -10.40
CA GLY A 621 17.46 35.63 -10.80
C GLY A 621 16.10 35.00 -11.07
N ALA A 622 16.08 33.90 -11.82
CA ALA A 622 14.87 33.12 -12.06
C ALA A 622 14.27 32.57 -10.77
N SER A 623 15.10 32.13 -9.81
CA SER A 623 14.65 31.56 -8.52
C SER A 623 13.87 32.51 -7.62
N TYR A 624 14.02 33.82 -7.79
CA TYR A 624 13.35 34.85 -6.98
C TYR A 624 12.10 35.44 -7.67
N THR A 625 11.61 34.77 -8.71
CA THR A 625 10.36 35.16 -9.40
C THR A 625 9.12 34.44 -8.90
N GLY A 626 9.28 33.42 -8.04
CA GLY A 626 8.17 32.56 -7.62
C GLY A 626 7.61 31.65 -8.72
N LEU A 627 8.36 31.42 -9.81
CA LEU A 627 7.96 30.57 -10.96
C LEU A 627 8.59 29.16 -10.97
N ASN A 628 9.42 28.88 -9.96
CA ASN A 628 10.07 27.62 -9.56
C ASN A 628 10.08 26.42 -10.55
N ASP A 629 10.98 26.44 -11.54
CA ASP A 629 11.49 25.24 -12.22
C ASP A 629 13.00 25.09 -12.02
N MET A 630 13.46 25.08 -10.76
CA MET A 630 14.89 25.11 -10.40
C MET A 630 15.62 23.79 -10.63
N TYR A 631 15.47 23.28 -11.85
CA TYR A 631 16.04 22.06 -12.39
C TYR A 631 17.55 22.02 -12.20
N PHE A 632 18.28 23.07 -12.60
CA PHE A 632 19.73 23.08 -12.55
C PHE A 632 20.29 22.96 -11.13
N ALA A 633 19.73 23.72 -10.17
CA ALA A 633 20.15 23.62 -8.78
C ALA A 633 19.88 22.22 -8.18
N ARG A 634 18.71 21.63 -8.45
CA ARG A 634 18.39 20.25 -8.02
C ARG A 634 19.34 19.24 -8.68
N PHE A 635 19.61 19.41 -9.98
CA PHE A 635 20.54 18.57 -10.72
C PHE A 635 21.95 18.64 -10.12
N ALA A 636 22.42 19.83 -9.75
CA ALA A 636 23.69 20.01 -9.06
C ALA A 636 23.71 19.34 -7.68
N LEU A 637 22.66 19.52 -6.86
CA LEU A 637 22.53 18.89 -5.53
C LEU A 637 22.49 17.36 -5.60
N SER A 638 21.98 16.80 -6.70
CA SER A 638 21.99 15.35 -6.92
C SER A 638 23.36 14.78 -7.30
N ARG A 639 24.28 15.64 -7.78
CA ARG A 639 25.60 15.26 -8.30
C ARG A 639 26.75 16.02 -7.63
N PRO A 640 26.84 16.06 -6.28
CA PRO A 640 27.87 16.85 -5.60
C PRO A 640 29.29 16.35 -5.88
N HIS A 641 29.45 15.07 -6.22
CA HIS A 641 30.73 14.49 -6.64
C HIS A 641 31.32 15.11 -7.93
N MET A 642 30.50 15.83 -8.72
CA MET A 642 30.93 16.56 -9.91
C MET A 642 31.26 18.03 -9.61
N TRP A 643 31.02 18.51 -8.38
CA TRP A 643 31.34 19.88 -8.01
C TRP A 643 32.85 20.08 -8.01
N ARG A 644 33.31 21.18 -8.61
CA ARG A 644 34.71 21.61 -8.58
C ARG A 644 34.81 23.13 -8.65
N LEU A 645 35.65 23.67 -7.78
CA LEU A 645 35.94 25.09 -7.70
C LEU A 645 36.52 25.65 -9.01
N GLU A 646 37.39 24.89 -9.67
CA GLU A 646 38.03 25.29 -10.93
C GLU A 646 37.01 25.68 -12.02
N ALA A 647 35.86 24.99 -12.09
CA ALA A 647 34.87 25.31 -13.10
C ALA A 647 34.42 26.76 -13.05
N PHE A 648 34.26 27.34 -11.87
CA PHE A 648 33.93 28.75 -11.69
C PHE A 648 34.97 29.72 -12.26
N LEU A 649 36.24 29.31 -12.22
CA LEU A 649 37.37 30.22 -12.38
C LEU A 649 37.94 30.20 -13.80
N THR A 650 37.78 29.09 -14.53
CA THR A 650 38.59 28.87 -15.74
C THR A 650 37.87 28.23 -16.93
N ASN A 651 36.62 27.76 -16.78
CA ASN A 651 35.97 26.99 -17.84
C ASN A 651 34.94 27.76 -18.69
N ASN A 652 34.89 27.36 -19.97
CA ASN A 652 33.84 27.63 -20.94
C ASN A 652 33.17 26.28 -21.29
N TYR A 653 31.86 26.26 -21.55
CA TYR A 653 31.01 25.06 -21.64
C TYR A 653 31.36 24.09 -22.79
N TYR A 654 32.25 24.46 -23.71
CA TYR A 654 32.54 23.69 -24.94
C TYR A 654 33.21 22.32 -24.73
N ASN A 655 33.57 21.94 -23.50
CA ASN A 655 34.37 20.74 -23.25
C ASN A 655 33.60 19.54 -22.65
N ASP A 656 32.42 19.73 -22.05
CA ASP A 656 31.62 18.65 -21.41
C ASP A 656 30.19 19.13 -21.05
N TYR A 657 29.15 18.60 -21.72
CA TYR A 657 27.75 19.02 -21.58
C TYR A 657 27.17 18.70 -20.19
N ASP A 658 27.43 17.49 -19.66
CA ASP A 658 26.91 17.06 -18.36
C ASP A 658 27.57 17.83 -17.22
N ALA A 659 28.86 18.16 -17.37
CA ALA A 659 29.52 19.09 -16.47
C ALA A 659 28.86 20.47 -16.56
N GLY A 660 28.48 20.96 -17.74
CA GLY A 660 27.84 22.27 -17.92
C GLY A 660 26.63 22.48 -17.00
N VAL A 661 25.65 21.57 -17.09
CA VAL A 661 24.39 21.64 -16.33
C VAL A 661 24.62 21.62 -14.82
N VAL A 662 25.52 20.74 -14.33
CA VAL A 662 25.87 20.69 -12.90
C VAL A 662 26.45 22.01 -12.43
N HIS A 663 27.31 22.63 -13.23
CA HIS A 663 28.00 23.84 -12.83
C HIS A 663 27.11 25.09 -12.93
N TYR A 664 26.06 25.09 -13.75
CA TYR A 664 25.02 26.14 -13.74
C TYR A 664 24.32 26.17 -12.37
N GLY A 665 23.81 25.01 -11.95
CA GLY A 665 23.16 24.87 -10.66
C GLY A 665 24.11 25.04 -9.48
N LEU A 666 25.35 24.58 -9.59
CA LEU A 666 26.36 24.84 -8.57
C LEU A 666 26.63 26.34 -8.43
N GLY A 667 26.63 27.09 -9.54
CA GLY A 667 26.83 28.52 -9.51
C GLY A 667 25.72 29.27 -8.79
N SER A 668 24.47 28.90 -9.03
CA SER A 668 23.34 29.48 -8.30
C SER A 668 23.38 29.13 -6.81
N ILE A 669 23.78 27.91 -6.45
CA ILE A 669 23.95 27.45 -5.07
C ILE A 669 25.02 28.28 -4.34
N VAL A 670 26.20 28.46 -4.96
CA VAL A 670 27.31 29.24 -4.40
C VAL A 670 26.89 30.70 -4.22
N LEU A 671 26.32 31.32 -5.26
CA LEU A 671 25.94 32.72 -5.22
C LEU A 671 24.81 32.98 -4.21
N ALA A 672 23.83 32.07 -4.11
CA ALA A 672 22.77 32.16 -3.11
C ALA A 672 23.34 32.09 -1.69
N PHE A 673 24.23 31.13 -1.42
CA PHE A 673 24.91 31.02 -0.12
C PHE A 673 25.67 32.31 0.22
N LEU A 674 26.51 32.81 -0.68
CA LEU A 674 27.32 34.00 -0.44
C LEU A 674 26.48 35.28 -0.30
N MET A 675 25.41 35.40 -1.08
CA MET A 675 24.44 36.48 -0.99
C MET A 675 23.74 36.47 0.37
N GLN A 676 23.29 35.30 0.84
CA GLN A 676 22.66 35.17 2.15
C GLN A 676 23.65 35.49 3.28
N GLN A 677 24.86 34.96 3.19
CA GLN A 677 25.93 35.21 4.17
C GLN A 677 26.42 36.67 4.17
N SER A 678 26.08 37.44 3.13
CA SER A 678 26.34 38.89 3.03
C SER A 678 25.15 39.75 3.50
N GLY A 679 24.14 39.14 4.13
CA GLY A 679 22.96 39.81 4.67
C GLY A 679 21.65 39.35 4.04
N GLY A 680 21.70 38.77 2.84
CA GLY A 680 20.54 38.17 2.17
C GLY A 680 19.53 39.17 1.64
N LEU A 681 18.36 38.64 1.29
CA LEU A 681 17.27 39.34 0.64
C LEU A 681 15.95 38.84 1.21
N GLU A 682 14.95 39.72 1.22
CA GLU A 682 13.57 39.36 1.53
C GLU A 682 12.65 39.76 0.39
N VAL A 683 11.64 38.94 0.17
CA VAL A 683 10.52 39.23 -0.70
C VAL A 683 9.35 39.68 0.17
N ASP A 684 8.94 40.94 0.06
CA ASP A 684 7.81 41.43 0.85
C ASP A 684 6.45 41.00 0.28
N HIS A 685 5.39 41.26 1.04
CA HIS A 685 3.99 40.97 0.67
C HIS A 685 3.48 41.70 -0.58
N LEU A 686 4.26 42.63 -1.16
CA LEU A 686 3.95 43.31 -2.42
C LEU A 686 4.83 42.81 -3.57
N GLY A 687 5.64 41.78 -3.32
CA GLY A 687 6.53 41.21 -4.31
C GLY A 687 7.76 42.07 -4.61
N ARG A 688 8.15 42.95 -3.68
CA ARG A 688 9.35 43.77 -3.81
C ARG A 688 10.54 43.07 -3.15
N ILE A 689 11.72 43.27 -3.73
CA ILE A 689 12.98 42.84 -3.12
C ILE A 689 13.40 43.87 -2.08
N ILE A 690 13.50 43.44 -0.82
CA ILE A 690 14.08 44.18 0.29
C ILE A 690 15.53 43.69 0.46
N ASP A 691 16.49 44.61 0.30
CA ASP A 691 17.91 44.29 0.43
C ASP A 691 18.36 44.38 1.89
N HIS A 692 18.86 43.26 2.42
CA HIS A 692 19.50 43.19 3.73
C HIS A 692 21.04 43.10 3.63
N GLY A 693 21.58 43.25 2.41
CA GLY A 693 23.01 43.20 2.06
C GLY A 693 23.31 42.27 0.88
N GLY A 694 22.38 41.36 0.55
CA GLY A 694 22.50 40.43 -0.56
C GLY A 694 22.56 41.10 -1.94
N ARG A 695 21.74 42.13 -2.21
CA ARG A 695 21.80 42.86 -3.49
C ARG A 695 23.11 43.62 -3.61
N THR A 696 23.55 44.26 -2.53
CA THR A 696 24.85 44.93 -2.47
C THR A 696 25.99 43.94 -2.81
N TYR A 697 25.94 42.72 -2.29
CA TYR A 697 26.87 41.66 -2.67
C TYR A 697 26.78 41.31 -4.16
N LEU A 698 25.60 41.03 -4.70
CA LEU A 698 25.43 40.69 -6.13
C LEU A 698 25.93 41.81 -7.05
N GLN A 699 25.69 43.07 -6.70
CA GLN A 699 26.23 44.22 -7.43
C GLN A 699 27.76 44.29 -7.39
N SER A 700 28.38 43.90 -6.26
CA SER A 700 29.83 43.79 -6.18
C SER A 700 30.38 42.67 -7.09
N ILE A 701 29.63 41.58 -7.26
CA ILE A 701 29.97 40.52 -8.23
C ILE A 701 29.88 41.07 -9.65
N ILE A 702 28.78 41.73 -10.02
CA ILE A 702 28.57 42.26 -11.37
C ILE A 702 29.67 43.27 -11.75
N SER A 703 29.95 44.22 -10.86
CA SER A 703 30.94 45.28 -11.09
C SER A 703 32.39 44.84 -10.89
N GLY A 704 32.64 43.85 -10.02
CA GLY A 704 33.97 43.42 -9.60
C GLY A 704 34.84 42.86 -10.72
N ASP A 705 36.15 43.00 -10.55
CA ASP A 705 37.17 42.45 -11.46
C ASP A 705 37.09 40.93 -11.55
N CYS A 706 37.76 40.37 -12.56
CA CYS A 706 37.66 38.95 -12.89
C CYS A 706 38.49 38.07 -11.97
N GLY A 707 38.15 36.79 -11.92
CA GLY A 707 38.84 35.75 -11.18
C GLY A 707 38.25 35.50 -9.80
N GLN A 708 38.91 34.64 -9.04
CA GLN A 708 38.39 34.09 -7.79
C GLN A 708 38.02 35.14 -6.73
N THR A 709 38.75 36.25 -6.69
CA THR A 709 38.50 37.34 -5.75
C THR A 709 37.19 38.08 -6.02
N ARG A 710 36.62 37.94 -7.23
CA ARG A 710 35.31 38.49 -7.60
C ARG A 710 34.23 38.01 -6.64
N LEU A 711 34.25 36.73 -6.28
CA LEU A 711 33.23 36.10 -5.43
C LEU A 711 33.32 36.51 -3.96
N ASN A 712 34.41 37.16 -3.55
CA ASN A 712 34.60 37.56 -2.16
C ASN A 712 33.60 38.65 -1.78
N SER A 713 32.99 38.54 -0.60
CA SER A 713 32.12 39.60 -0.12
C SER A 713 32.94 40.82 0.35
N PRO A 714 32.66 42.03 -0.17
CA PRO A 714 33.34 43.23 0.30
C PRO A 714 32.88 43.64 1.71
N SER A 715 31.67 43.25 2.12
CA SER A 715 31.10 43.58 3.43
C SER A 715 31.44 42.54 4.51
N ASN A 716 31.88 41.34 4.13
CA ASN A 716 32.19 40.26 5.06
C ASN A 716 33.54 39.60 4.72
N PRO A 717 34.66 40.01 5.37
CA PRO A 717 35.99 39.45 5.12
C PRO A 717 36.11 37.95 5.35
N ARG A 718 35.21 37.34 6.16
CA ARG A 718 35.15 35.89 6.34
C ARG A 718 34.79 35.19 5.03
N LEU A 719 33.99 35.83 4.18
CA LEU A 719 33.62 35.31 2.86
C LEU A 719 34.71 35.59 1.81
N SER A 720 35.98 35.49 2.21
CA SER A 720 37.12 35.48 1.30
C SER A 720 37.56 34.05 1.03
N PHE A 721 37.99 33.77 -0.19
CA PHE A 721 38.60 32.47 -0.50
C PHE A 721 39.87 32.26 0.35
N PRO A 722 40.11 31.08 0.96
CA PRO A 722 39.37 29.81 0.80
C PRO A 722 38.20 29.58 1.77
N ASN A 723 37.95 30.50 2.70
CA ASN A 723 37.02 30.26 3.81
C ASN A 723 35.59 30.01 3.35
N TRP A 724 35.08 30.78 2.39
CA TRP A 724 33.69 30.60 1.94
C TRP A 724 33.43 29.25 1.27
N TRP A 725 34.43 28.65 0.62
CA TRP A 725 34.28 27.33 0.00
C TRP A 725 34.18 26.22 1.06
N LYS A 726 34.93 26.38 2.16
CA LYS A 726 34.80 25.51 3.33
C LYS A 726 33.46 25.73 4.02
N ASP A 727 33.11 26.99 4.30
CA ASP A 727 31.86 27.34 4.97
C ASP A 727 30.66 26.83 4.14
N LEU A 728 30.70 26.88 2.81
CA LEU A 728 29.70 26.27 1.93
C LEU A 728 29.61 24.75 2.13
N ALA A 729 30.74 24.04 2.17
CA ALA A 729 30.75 22.59 2.41
C ALA A 729 30.12 22.24 3.77
N GLY A 730 30.47 22.98 4.82
CA GLY A 730 29.88 22.84 6.15
C GLY A 730 28.40 23.21 6.18
N ALA A 731 28.00 24.29 5.50
CA ALA A 731 26.62 24.75 5.44
C ALA A 731 25.72 23.78 4.69
N MET A 732 26.17 23.24 3.56
CA MET A 732 25.47 22.19 2.83
C MET A 732 25.34 20.92 3.66
N LEU A 733 26.37 20.54 4.43
CA LEU A 733 26.28 19.39 5.33
C LEU A 733 25.24 19.64 6.44
N MET A 734 25.36 20.75 7.15
CA MET A 734 24.50 21.07 8.30
C MET A 734 23.05 21.29 7.89
N THR A 735 22.81 22.09 6.85
CA THR A 735 21.46 22.40 6.36
C THR A 735 20.72 21.10 6.02
N THR A 736 21.38 20.17 5.33
CA THR A 736 20.75 18.92 4.91
C THR A 736 20.59 17.90 6.03
N LEU A 737 21.00 18.26 7.25
CA LEU A 737 20.80 17.53 8.49
C LEU A 737 19.80 18.26 9.42
N GLN A 738 19.26 19.43 9.06
CA GLN A 738 18.33 20.19 9.92
C GLN A 738 16.93 19.58 10.07
N ALA A 739 16.67 18.39 9.50
CA ALA A 739 15.43 17.69 9.76
C ALA A 739 15.27 17.43 11.28
N PRO A 740 14.07 17.65 11.88
CA PRO A 740 13.86 17.46 13.31
C PRO A 740 14.33 16.07 13.76
N GLY A 741 15.17 16.05 14.81
CA GLY A 741 15.70 14.82 15.41
C GLY A 741 17.07 14.36 14.89
N VAL A 742 17.62 14.95 13.82
CA VAL A 742 18.89 14.48 13.23
C VAL A 742 20.14 15.08 13.91
N LEU A 743 20.11 16.36 14.30
CA LEU A 743 21.25 17.09 14.89
C LEU A 743 21.18 17.27 16.42
N GLY A 744 20.24 16.62 17.10
CA GLY A 744 19.99 16.88 18.53
C GLY A 744 19.53 18.31 18.81
N SER A 745 19.78 18.82 20.02
CA SER A 745 19.35 20.15 20.48
C SER A 745 20.21 21.34 20.00
N ARG A 746 21.30 21.10 19.26
CA ARG A 746 22.30 22.13 18.94
C ARG A 746 21.95 23.01 17.75
N THR A 747 22.25 24.30 17.87
CA THR A 747 22.05 25.30 16.82
C THR A 747 23.22 25.33 15.84
N THR A 748 22.94 25.31 14.53
CA THR A 748 23.96 25.53 13.48
C THR A 748 24.55 26.94 13.62
N PRO A 749 25.88 27.13 13.62
CA PRO A 749 26.50 28.46 13.62
C PRO A 749 26.03 29.32 12.44
N ASP A 750 25.86 30.63 12.64
CA ASP A 750 25.26 31.52 11.62
C ASP A 750 26.00 31.50 10.28
N HIS A 751 27.33 31.43 10.30
CA HIS A 751 28.16 31.37 9.09
C HIS A 751 28.05 30.04 8.31
N LEU A 752 27.37 29.05 8.87
CA LEU A 752 27.09 27.74 8.27
C LEU A 752 25.59 27.52 8.04
N LYS A 753 24.78 28.57 8.21
CA LYS A 753 23.37 28.51 7.83
C LYS A 753 23.26 28.74 6.33
N PHE A 754 22.52 27.88 5.66
CA PHE A 754 22.07 28.12 4.31
C PHE A 754 20.57 27.88 4.30
N GLU A 755 19.79 28.94 4.16
CA GLU A 755 18.34 28.81 4.13
C GLU A 755 17.94 28.34 2.74
N GLY A 756 17.05 27.35 2.70
CA GLY A 756 16.44 26.92 1.45
C GLY A 756 15.44 27.96 0.94
N ALA A 757 14.85 27.66 -0.21
CA ALA A 757 13.79 28.48 -0.77
C ALA A 757 12.66 28.71 0.24
N THR A 758 12.12 29.92 0.24
CA THR A 758 11.00 30.32 1.10
C THR A 758 9.74 30.49 0.26
N PRO A 759 8.55 30.16 0.77
CA PRO A 759 7.31 30.38 0.02
C PRO A 759 7.18 31.84 -0.43
N ASP A 760 6.81 32.05 -1.69
CA ASP A 760 6.52 33.39 -2.18
C ASP A 760 5.20 33.90 -1.55
N PRO A 761 5.17 35.12 -0.99
CA PRO A 761 3.99 35.64 -0.31
C PRO A 761 2.83 36.01 -1.25
N LEU A 762 3.09 36.13 -2.56
CA LEU A 762 2.09 36.49 -3.57
C LEU A 762 1.76 35.35 -4.53
N PHE A 763 2.69 34.43 -4.73
CA PHE A 763 2.61 33.40 -5.75
C PHE A 763 2.77 32.01 -5.14
N ASP A 764 2.15 30.99 -5.73
CA ASP A 764 2.19 29.59 -5.25
C ASP A 764 3.52 28.88 -5.62
N GLY A 765 4.63 29.58 -5.47
CA GLY A 765 5.97 29.10 -5.74
C GLY A 765 6.90 29.47 -4.60
N ASP A 766 8.20 29.25 -4.80
CA ASP A 766 9.22 29.57 -3.81
C ASP A 766 10.21 30.63 -4.34
N ASN A 767 10.83 31.35 -3.42
CA ASN A 767 11.92 32.29 -3.64
C ASN A 767 13.24 31.71 -3.13
N GLY A 768 14.24 31.62 -4.02
CA GLY A 768 15.58 31.13 -3.70
C GLY A 768 15.77 29.63 -4.00
N ILE A 769 16.90 29.05 -3.58
CA ILE A 769 17.31 27.69 -4.01
C ILE A 769 16.62 26.58 -3.20
N PRO A 770 15.91 25.62 -3.82
CA PRO A 770 15.24 24.53 -3.11
C PRO A 770 16.26 23.48 -2.67
N LEU A 771 16.79 23.64 -1.46
CA LEU A 771 17.70 22.67 -0.83
C LEU A 771 16.97 21.38 -0.39
N TYR A 772 15.63 21.46 -0.30
CA TYR A 772 14.72 20.37 0.06
C TYR A 772 13.75 20.11 -1.10
N GLY A 773 13.34 18.86 -1.25
CA GLY A 773 12.25 18.45 -2.13
C GLY A 773 10.90 18.60 -1.42
N SER A 774 9.93 17.72 -1.72
CA SER A 774 8.66 17.68 -0.98
C SER A 774 8.89 17.29 0.49
N GLY A 775 8.55 18.18 1.43
CA GLY A 775 8.72 17.95 2.86
C GLY A 775 10.15 18.23 3.36
N THR A 776 10.70 17.36 4.22
CA THR A 776 12.02 17.54 4.85
C THR A 776 13.16 16.79 4.13
N VAL A 777 12.88 16.18 2.98
CA VAL A 777 13.88 15.39 2.24
C VAL A 777 14.83 16.33 1.51
N SER A 778 16.13 16.26 1.82
CA SER A 778 17.13 17.07 1.14
C SER A 778 17.35 16.62 -0.31
N ASN A 779 17.50 17.58 -1.22
CA ASN A 779 17.94 17.33 -2.59
C ASN A 779 19.44 16.98 -2.67
N LEU A 780 20.24 17.26 -1.63
CA LEU A 780 21.66 16.92 -1.58
C LEU A 780 21.84 15.41 -1.37
N LYS A 781 22.41 14.74 -2.37
CA LYS A 781 22.69 13.30 -2.27
C LYS A 781 23.98 13.06 -1.48
N ARG A 782 23.89 12.22 -0.44
CA ARG A 782 25.03 11.71 0.34
C ARG A 782 25.26 10.25 -0.02
N LYS A 783 26.52 9.86 -0.24
CA LYS A 783 26.87 8.44 -0.50
C LYS A 783 27.29 7.75 0.80
N ASN A 784 27.02 6.46 0.92
CA ASN A 784 27.62 5.69 2.01
C ASN A 784 29.15 5.64 1.86
N TRP A 785 29.85 5.50 2.97
CA TRP A 785 31.31 5.39 3.00
C TRP A 785 31.84 4.25 2.12
N SER A 786 31.10 3.15 2.03
CA SER A 786 31.40 2.01 1.15
C SER A 786 31.39 2.38 -0.33
N ASP A 787 30.56 3.35 -0.70
CA ASP A 787 30.30 3.75 -2.09
C ASP A 787 31.08 5.02 -2.47
N ARG A 788 31.99 5.46 -1.59
CA ARG A 788 32.85 6.62 -1.86
C ARG A 788 33.75 6.34 -3.06
N PRO A 789 34.04 7.34 -3.89
CA PRO A 789 34.93 7.15 -5.03
C PRO A 789 36.39 6.98 -4.56
N THR A 790 37.20 6.29 -5.36
CA THR A 790 38.65 6.15 -5.11
C THR A 790 39.41 7.47 -5.35
N SER A 791 38.85 8.33 -6.18
CA SER A 791 39.35 9.66 -6.52
C SER A 791 38.29 10.73 -6.37
N MET A 792 38.71 11.98 -6.23
CA MET A 792 37.87 13.17 -6.15
C MET A 792 38.38 14.21 -7.15
N LEU A 793 37.51 15.09 -7.64
CA LEU A 793 37.94 16.25 -8.42
C LEU A 793 38.73 17.21 -7.52
N LYS A 794 39.81 17.79 -8.06
CA LYS A 794 40.50 18.90 -7.39
C LYS A 794 39.55 20.09 -7.28
N GLY A 795 39.60 20.76 -6.13
CA GLY A 795 38.65 21.81 -5.78
C GLY A 795 37.23 21.31 -5.52
N GLY A 796 37.00 19.99 -5.45
CA GLY A 796 35.66 19.43 -5.30
C GLY A 796 35.16 19.31 -3.86
N ILE A 797 33.89 18.95 -3.73
CA ILE A 797 33.23 18.61 -2.46
C ILE A 797 32.55 17.23 -2.62
N SER A 798 32.53 16.42 -1.56
CA SER A 798 31.86 15.11 -1.56
C SER A 798 31.20 14.90 -0.21
N PHE A 799 29.93 14.52 -0.24
CA PHE A 799 29.14 14.30 0.96
C PHE A 799 28.93 12.80 1.20
N LEU A 800 29.26 12.36 2.41
CA LEU A 800 29.25 10.96 2.79
C LEU A 800 28.46 10.72 4.07
N THR A 801 28.02 9.48 4.25
CA THR A 801 27.52 8.91 5.51
C THR A 801 28.39 7.73 5.91
N MET A 802 28.77 7.64 7.18
CA MET A 802 29.65 6.59 7.70
C MET A 802 29.09 6.06 9.01
N GLN A 803 29.02 4.73 9.15
CA GLN A 803 28.68 4.07 10.40
C GLN A 803 29.95 3.46 11.00
N VAL A 804 30.22 3.80 12.26
CA VAL A 804 31.34 3.27 13.04
C VAL A 804 30.77 2.35 14.11
N GLY A 805 31.21 1.09 14.11
CA GLY A 805 30.82 0.09 15.10
C GLY A 805 31.74 0.07 16.32
N ASP A 806 31.54 -0.93 17.18
CA ASP A 806 32.33 -1.15 18.40
C ASP A 806 33.84 -1.14 18.14
N GLY A 807 34.60 -0.59 19.09
CA GLY A 807 36.05 -0.39 18.95
C GLY A 807 36.45 0.88 18.18
N GLY A 808 35.50 1.59 17.57
CA GLY A 808 35.73 2.89 16.93
C GLY A 808 36.46 2.80 15.58
N ALA A 809 36.86 3.97 15.08
CA ALA A 809 37.63 4.11 13.84
C ALA A 809 38.69 5.21 13.97
N GLU A 810 39.70 5.17 13.11
CA GLU A 810 40.70 6.21 12.97
C GLU A 810 40.51 6.92 11.63
N LEU A 811 40.49 8.25 11.65
CA LEU A 811 40.40 9.10 10.48
C LEU A 811 41.68 9.89 10.25
N ARG A 812 42.08 10.03 8.99
CA ARG A 812 43.23 10.85 8.60
C ARG A 812 43.00 11.53 7.25
N VAL A 813 43.21 12.84 7.21
CA VAL A 813 43.26 13.62 5.96
C VAL A 813 44.69 13.56 5.41
N THR A 814 44.85 13.15 4.15
CA THR A 814 46.18 12.87 3.56
C THR A 814 46.73 14.00 2.69
N ASP A 815 45.94 15.04 2.43
CA ASP A 815 46.31 16.15 1.55
C ASP A 815 46.18 17.50 2.28
N ASN A 816 47.20 18.35 2.16
CA ASN A 816 47.29 19.63 2.89
C ASN A 816 46.33 20.70 2.35
N GLN A 817 45.76 20.51 1.16
CA GLN A 817 44.73 21.39 0.59
C GLN A 817 43.33 20.81 0.79
N SER A 818 43.18 19.75 1.57
CA SER A 818 41.91 19.09 1.82
C SER A 818 41.52 19.20 3.28
N GLY A 819 40.21 19.17 3.51
CA GLY A 819 39.63 19.08 4.83
C GLY A 819 38.38 18.21 4.81
N VAL A 820 37.91 17.89 6.00
CA VAL A 820 36.62 17.24 6.18
C VAL A 820 35.87 17.90 7.32
N TYR A 821 34.62 18.24 7.08
CA TYR A 821 33.65 18.48 8.13
C TYR A 821 32.98 17.17 8.52
N ILE A 822 32.90 16.90 9.82
CA ILE A 822 32.31 15.68 10.36
C ILE A 822 31.27 16.08 11.40
N VAL A 823 30.10 15.45 11.33
CA VAL A 823 29.02 15.61 12.30
C VAL A 823 28.59 14.23 12.75
N ARG A 824 28.53 14.02 14.07
CA ARG A 824 27.83 12.86 14.62
C ARG A 824 26.33 13.12 14.56
N ILE A 825 25.57 12.20 13.97
CA ILE A 825 24.14 12.35 13.71
C ILE A 825 23.35 11.25 14.41
N ALA A 826 22.07 11.51 14.67
CA ALA A 826 21.15 10.47 15.14
C ALA A 826 20.91 9.42 14.03
N GLU A 827 20.50 8.22 14.42
CA GLU A 827 20.25 7.13 13.46
C GLU A 827 19.02 7.35 12.57
#